data_AF-F0ZIZ6-F1
#
_entry.id   AF-F0ZIZ6-F1
#
_cell.length_a   1.000
_cell.length_b   1.000
_cell.length_c   1.000
_cell.angle_alpha   90.00
_cell.angle_beta   90.00
_cell.angle_gamma   90.00
#
_symmetry.space_group_name_H-M   'P 1'
#
loop_
_entity.id
_entity.type
_entity.pdbx_description
1 polymer ?
#
loop_
_entity_poly.entity_id
_entity_poly.type
_entity_poly.pdbx_seq_one_letter_code
_entity_poly.pdbx_strand_id
1 'polypeptide(L)'
;MIGLSTTSPAYNAMVSLENSTKGSSNTVIVYKPISDFIVLPDAVLTDDEVLKRQKEKLETLMYSTKDAITIDSIFKHIVNKQIDIIKEFYKLIKQDEYESMSELIITFSIGCNNALRILRYFINSDINEDINNVNRNYSFSSLLISNFLEKIGQQYMKDILRPFILQVIQDKAINFKNDLENIDSPLNFGVNQLGNLVNWSNRLSELICSQDSLDKMPVPIKIIAMFFNEIWLQDDSNQGVANFLINKVFAPALVTPELYNLVPPQVHLSSRSLSNLEVLAKVLSSSLTGSNWEYQSLFETNSTMASLKQSIKSTFKENQYFKSVLSARFSTQSYQYTNEAPMSQIHFLHRVLCTQKSTIRQMFQSMDDAQEFEKLMDLIPDYNSRVNYQFLTPQESKAVRNYMDSKNEEVSYINHVQKKGKKDFVKRILVVGVYRIVTFKPNGKLGRDGHILDLLEINSPNNQQFELVFKNFRVHVTSEECDHIITCIRRVYEYCFNNWPYSLKMKLKIQPTSRLEAISPPDHTPTTAMASAYKALCSYYNIPVKQTIAWYIEHAFKDPKYKAFNLKMFTKHNRELPTNQELIPLIHSLRYDWFFEEFTIKEYKVDSKDLISEIISMLSSNSTITSLTLSNLSMARESMANIFDVIQNQKSLKLRKLNISNNVMDDKSLNSFFSYLQYGETNQLETLNISSINMNIQHIRSFIDSLRRGNTKSLTSLNLSGNKIGDNGYEISRWLTNEGSNIKQLDLSDTMLKIKSFQLSDANSSIETLDLSKNLFRIKDDIQSLSNVLLYLPKLKSLNLNKTMIPSDSIKDILQFLINDNQELSQQVQQLQITTQQQQVNNLKRTFNQLIISENSIQRPLITSMIATNAINYIKVLDFTDNDLTDGGIKELARALYGNQMITTLNINGCFRGSPGKQRSKAILALSNYISSSSALQQLLMRGGQKTNQQLQRCIIPFLLSLGNTHTLKKLDISGHQMGSPGAVALAKSIILNTSISSLIIDNNTIGTIGYANIKNSLKQNYTIKEMPIPFFDLSLIFQNSGASLIEQKKLRSLLLKIENYLSRNQSL
;
A
#
# COMPACT_ATOMS: atom_id res chain seq x y z
N MET A 1 51.44 -11.58 13.44
CA MET A 1 52.11 -10.34 13.00
C MET A 1 52.93 -10.61 11.75
N ILE A 2 52.35 -10.44 10.56
CA ILE A 2 53.11 -10.44 9.30
C ILE A 2 53.55 -8.99 9.07
N GLY A 3 54.83 -8.78 8.82
CA GLY A 3 55.47 -7.46 8.71
C GLY A 3 54.89 -6.62 7.57
N LEU A 4 53.86 -5.83 7.87
CA LEU A 4 53.46 -4.69 7.05
C LEU A 4 54.45 -3.56 7.35
N SER A 5 55.13 -3.05 6.34
CA SER A 5 56.11 -1.98 6.52
C SER A 5 55.47 -0.79 7.25
N THR A 6 55.98 -0.49 8.44
CA THR A 6 55.66 0.74 9.19
C THR A 6 56.25 1.99 8.53
N THR A 7 56.95 1.81 7.41
CA THR A 7 57.60 2.85 6.61
C THR A 7 56.73 3.36 5.45
N SER A 8 55.52 2.82 5.26
CA SER A 8 54.58 3.25 4.21
C SER A 8 53.98 4.64 4.50
N PRO A 9 53.95 5.57 3.52
CA PRO A 9 53.25 6.85 3.66
C PRO A 9 51.74 6.70 3.92
N ALA A 10 51.07 5.70 3.31
CA ALA A 10 49.64 5.46 3.53
C ALA A 10 49.36 4.96 4.95
N TYR A 11 50.22 4.09 5.48
CA TYR A 11 50.14 3.63 6.87
C TYR A 11 50.36 4.78 7.86
N ASN A 12 51.38 5.62 7.63
CA ASN A 12 51.66 6.75 8.50
C ASN A 12 50.54 7.81 8.46
N ALA A 13 49.94 8.06 7.30
CA ALA A 13 48.81 8.95 7.17
C ALA A 13 47.54 8.38 7.83
N MET A 14 47.27 7.08 7.69
CA MET A 14 46.21 6.38 8.41
C MET A 14 46.40 6.56 9.92
N VAL A 15 47.58 6.21 10.46
CA VAL A 15 47.89 6.32 11.90
C VAL A 15 47.83 7.78 12.38
N SER A 16 48.25 8.75 11.57
CA SER A 16 48.15 10.18 11.90
C SER A 16 46.69 10.64 11.95
N LEU A 17 45.86 10.20 11.00
CA LEU A 17 44.43 10.50 10.96
C LEU A 17 43.72 9.89 12.18
N GLU A 18 44.05 8.63 12.52
CA GLU A 18 43.56 7.93 13.70
C GLU A 18 43.92 8.63 15.02
N ASN A 19 45.15 9.15 15.13
CA ASN A 19 45.63 9.82 16.33
C ASN A 19 45.15 11.27 16.49
N SER A 20 44.82 11.95 15.39
CA SER A 20 44.38 13.35 15.41
C SER A 20 42.95 13.55 15.92
N THR A 21 42.12 12.50 15.88
CA THR A 21 40.72 12.53 16.30
C THR A 21 40.55 12.03 17.74
N LYS A 22 41.35 12.50 18.70
CA LYS A 22 41.24 12.18 20.14
C LYS A 22 40.00 12.79 20.83
N GLY A 23 38.91 13.00 20.10
CA GLY A 23 37.59 13.30 20.67
C GLY A 23 36.82 12.00 20.89
N SER A 24 36.03 11.92 21.95
CA SER A 24 35.18 10.77 22.31
C SER A 24 34.25 10.37 21.15
N SER A 25 34.72 9.53 20.23
CA SER A 25 33.93 9.01 19.12
C SER A 25 33.10 7.84 19.65
N ASN A 26 31.90 8.17 20.13
CA ASN A 26 30.90 7.18 20.49
C ASN A 26 30.07 6.88 19.25
N THR A 27 29.93 5.60 18.91
CA THR A 27 28.91 5.12 17.97
C THR A 27 27.56 5.56 18.54
N VAL A 28 26.82 6.39 17.82
CA VAL A 28 25.49 6.83 18.23
C VAL A 28 24.53 5.70 17.88
N ILE A 29 23.80 5.20 18.87
CA ILE A 29 22.95 4.03 18.68
C ILE A 29 21.56 4.50 18.30
N VAL A 30 21.10 4.08 17.11
CA VAL A 30 19.84 4.50 16.52
C VAL A 30 18.80 3.40 16.62
N TYR A 31 17.66 3.77 17.18
CA TYR A 31 16.56 2.87 17.47
C TYR A 31 15.70 2.72 16.22
N LYS A 32 16.04 1.76 15.35
CA LYS A 32 15.18 1.31 14.24
C LYS A 32 14.43 0.04 14.66
N PRO A 33 13.09 0.03 14.78
CA PRO A 33 12.32 -1.21 14.87
C PRO A 33 12.56 -2.09 13.64
N ILE A 34 12.69 -3.38 13.87
CA ILE A 34 12.66 -4.40 12.81
C ILE A 34 11.20 -4.61 12.42
N SER A 35 10.95 -4.70 11.11
CA SER A 35 9.65 -4.93 10.53
C SER A 35 9.21 -6.38 10.75
N ASP A 36 8.21 -6.61 11.60
CA ASP A 36 7.80 -7.95 12.00
C ASP A 36 6.73 -8.55 11.08
N PHE A 37 7.05 -9.65 10.38
CA PHE A 37 6.04 -10.53 9.77
C PHE A 37 5.38 -11.42 10.85
N ILE A 38 4.06 -11.70 10.76
CA ILE A 38 3.33 -12.59 11.71
C ILE A 38 2.62 -13.72 10.95
N VAL A 39 2.54 -14.91 11.57
CA VAL A 39 1.52 -15.93 11.28
C VAL A 39 0.58 -16.15 12.49
N LEU A 40 -0.69 -16.32 12.13
CA LEU A 40 -1.97 -16.42 12.85
C LEU A 40 -2.01 -17.38 14.06
N PRO A 41 -2.96 -17.17 15.01
CA PRO A 41 -3.25 -18.10 16.09
C PRO A 41 -3.97 -19.34 15.51
N ASP A 42 -3.47 -20.54 15.84
CA ASP A 42 -3.99 -21.90 15.55
C ASP A 42 -3.08 -22.80 14.68
N ALA A 43 -1.93 -22.32 14.20
CA ALA A 43 -0.93 -23.20 13.60
C ALA A 43 -0.08 -23.90 14.67
N VAL A 44 -0.01 -25.24 14.62
CA VAL A 44 1.08 -25.98 15.28
C VAL A 44 2.37 -25.48 14.68
N LEU A 45 3.17 -24.78 15.49
CA LEU A 45 4.41 -24.18 15.03
C LEU A 45 5.37 -25.28 14.63
N THR A 46 5.85 -25.19 13.39
CA THR A 46 7.00 -25.99 12.97
C THR A 46 8.24 -25.54 13.74
N ASP A 47 9.22 -26.42 13.94
CA ASP A 47 10.46 -26.08 14.64
C ASP A 47 11.19 -24.89 13.99
N ASP A 48 11.11 -24.77 12.66
CA ASP A 48 11.63 -23.63 11.90
C ASP A 48 10.90 -22.32 12.24
N GLU A 49 9.59 -22.34 12.46
CA GLU A 49 8.82 -21.17 12.88
C GLU A 49 9.08 -20.79 14.34
N VAL A 50 9.34 -21.77 15.23
CA VAL A 50 9.77 -21.51 16.61
C VAL A 50 11.15 -20.83 16.62
N LEU A 51 12.09 -21.34 15.83
CA LEU A 51 13.43 -20.78 15.67
C LEU A 51 13.38 -19.37 15.07
N LYS A 52 12.53 -19.17 14.06
CA LYS A 52 12.33 -17.86 13.42
C LYS A 52 11.71 -16.84 14.39
N ARG A 53 10.71 -17.24 15.19
CA ARG A 53 10.10 -16.40 16.24
C ARG A 53 11.06 -16.07 17.38
N GLN A 54 11.92 -17.02 17.75
CA GLN A 54 13.00 -16.74 18.70
C GLN A 54 13.95 -15.68 18.13
N LYS A 55 14.38 -15.84 16.87
CA LYS A 55 15.23 -14.88 16.15
C LYS A 55 14.58 -13.48 16.07
N GLU A 56 13.28 -13.38 15.78
CA GLU A 56 12.53 -12.11 15.68
C GLU A 56 12.30 -11.42 17.06
N LYS A 57 11.97 -12.20 18.10
CA LYS A 57 11.85 -11.73 19.50
C LYS A 57 13.17 -11.21 20.08
N LEU A 58 14.26 -11.76 19.59
CA LEU A 58 15.62 -11.36 19.89
C LEU A 58 15.92 -10.05 19.13
N GLU A 59 15.61 -9.97 17.83
CA GLU A 59 15.85 -8.82 16.95
C GLU A 59 15.15 -7.51 17.38
N THR A 60 14.01 -7.60 18.09
CA THR A 60 13.27 -6.45 18.68
C THR A 60 13.76 -5.98 20.06
N LEU A 61 14.84 -6.57 20.60
CA LEU A 61 15.41 -6.25 21.91
C LEU A 61 15.87 -4.77 22.00
N MET A 62 15.22 -4.00 22.89
CA MET A 62 15.68 -2.66 23.28
C MET A 62 16.87 -2.78 24.24
N TYR A 63 18.09 -2.56 23.76
CA TYR A 63 19.26 -2.48 24.63
C TYR A 63 19.25 -1.21 25.47
N SER A 64 19.65 -1.30 26.74
CA SER A 64 19.90 -0.11 27.53
C SER A 64 21.07 0.68 26.92
N THR A 65 21.12 2.01 27.11
CA THR A 65 22.27 2.81 26.65
C THR A 65 23.59 2.23 27.20
N LYS A 66 23.56 1.70 28.43
CA LYS A 66 24.70 1.03 29.07
C LYS A 66 25.10 -0.26 28.35
N ASP A 67 24.16 -1.15 28.05
CA ASP A 67 24.44 -2.41 27.34
C ASP A 67 24.97 -2.12 25.95
N ALA A 68 24.38 -1.15 25.27
CA ALA A 68 24.72 -0.75 23.92
C ALA A 68 26.14 -0.13 23.87
N ILE A 69 26.50 0.70 24.86
CA ILE A 69 27.89 1.18 25.08
C ILE A 69 28.84 0.03 25.42
N THR A 70 28.38 -0.95 26.20
CA THR A 70 29.22 -2.09 26.60
C THR A 70 29.52 -2.98 25.40
N ILE A 71 28.53 -3.24 24.53
CA ILE A 71 28.69 -3.97 23.26
C ILE A 71 29.65 -3.23 22.32
N ASP A 72 29.52 -1.91 22.20
CA ASP A 72 30.47 -1.07 21.45
C ASP A 72 31.89 -1.15 22.03
N SER A 73 32.01 -1.18 23.37
CA SER A 73 33.29 -1.30 24.08
C SER A 73 33.94 -2.68 23.86
N ILE A 74 33.15 -3.76 23.82
CA ILE A 74 33.63 -5.11 23.51
C ILE A 74 34.17 -5.16 22.07
N PHE A 75 33.42 -4.61 21.11
CA PHE A 75 33.88 -4.53 19.72
C PHE A 75 35.18 -3.74 19.60
N LYS A 76 35.27 -2.57 20.25
CA LYS A 76 36.48 -1.74 20.33
C LYS A 76 37.68 -2.51 20.88
N HIS A 77 37.50 -3.28 21.96
CA HIS A 77 38.55 -4.10 22.54
C HIS A 77 39.07 -5.16 21.56
N ILE A 78 38.16 -5.89 20.89
CA ILE A 78 38.51 -6.90 19.88
C ILE A 78 39.32 -6.28 18.75
N VAL A 79 38.83 -5.19 18.15
CA VAL A 79 39.49 -4.52 17.01
C VAL A 79 40.88 -4.00 17.39
N ASN A 80 41.00 -3.36 18.55
CA ASN A 80 42.25 -2.72 18.98
C ASN A 80 43.34 -3.74 19.31
N LYS A 81 42.97 -4.84 19.94
CA LYS A 81 43.90 -5.83 20.48
C LYS A 81 44.17 -6.98 19.52
N GLN A 82 43.15 -7.48 18.82
CA GLN A 82 43.30 -8.64 17.94
C GLN A 82 42.28 -8.69 16.79
N ILE A 83 42.62 -7.98 15.72
CA ILE A 83 41.78 -7.82 14.51
C ILE A 83 41.46 -9.14 13.79
N ASP A 84 42.31 -10.16 13.93
CA ASP A 84 42.14 -11.49 13.31
C ASP A 84 40.82 -12.16 13.74
N ILE A 85 40.32 -11.85 14.95
CA ILE A 85 39.04 -12.37 15.48
C ILE A 85 37.87 -11.96 14.58
N ILE A 86 37.95 -10.78 13.95
CA ILE A 86 36.91 -10.28 13.03
C ILE A 86 36.82 -11.17 11.78
N LYS A 87 37.94 -11.75 11.33
CA LYS A 87 37.95 -12.68 10.19
C LYS A 87 37.20 -13.98 10.54
N GLU A 88 37.24 -14.41 11.79
CA GLU A 88 36.53 -15.60 12.25
C GLU A 88 35.02 -15.39 12.34
N PHE A 89 34.53 -14.17 12.57
CA PHE A 89 33.08 -13.88 12.53
C PHE A 89 32.43 -14.35 11.21
N TYR A 90 33.17 -14.36 10.10
CA TYR A 90 32.70 -14.81 8.79
C TYR A 90 32.53 -16.31 8.63
N LYS A 91 33.39 -17.11 9.27
CA LYS A 91 33.24 -18.57 9.25
C LYS A 91 32.04 -19.04 10.08
N LEU A 92 31.44 -18.13 10.85
CA LEU A 92 30.47 -18.41 11.89
C LEU A 92 29.06 -17.90 11.55
N ILE A 93 28.91 -17.19 10.42
CA ILE A 93 27.62 -16.67 9.93
C ILE A 93 27.29 -17.29 8.56
N LYS A 94 26.00 -17.31 8.21
CA LYS A 94 25.56 -17.81 6.90
C LYS A 94 25.87 -16.79 5.80
N GLN A 95 25.97 -17.25 4.55
CA GLN A 95 26.33 -16.41 3.41
C GLN A 95 25.33 -15.27 3.14
N ASP A 96 24.05 -15.46 3.48
CA ASP A 96 23.00 -14.44 3.42
C ASP A 96 23.15 -13.33 4.48
N GLU A 97 23.96 -13.55 5.53
CA GLU A 97 24.21 -12.56 6.60
C GLU A 97 25.52 -11.77 6.38
N TYR A 98 26.26 -12.02 5.29
CA TYR A 98 27.56 -11.37 5.02
C TYR A 98 27.44 -9.86 4.82
N GLU A 99 26.40 -9.42 4.10
CA GLU A 99 26.17 -8.00 3.85
C GLU A 99 25.90 -7.26 5.16
N SER A 100 25.01 -7.79 6.01
CA SER A 100 24.71 -7.26 7.34
C SER A 100 25.94 -7.22 8.26
N MET A 101 26.81 -8.23 8.22
CA MET A 101 28.05 -8.22 8.99
C MET A 101 29.04 -7.16 8.50
N SER A 102 29.17 -7.01 7.19
CA SER A 102 30.07 -5.99 6.62
C SER A 102 29.58 -4.57 6.96
N GLU A 103 28.27 -4.33 6.91
CA GLU A 103 27.67 -3.05 7.31
C GLU A 103 27.89 -2.76 8.80
N LEU A 104 27.69 -3.77 9.66
CA LEU A 104 27.95 -3.68 11.10
C LEU A 104 29.42 -3.34 11.39
N ILE A 105 30.37 -4.09 10.82
CA ILE A 105 31.79 -3.84 11.05
C ILE A 105 32.15 -2.43 10.64
N ILE A 106 31.77 -1.98 9.43
CA ILE A 106 32.07 -0.61 8.98
C ILE A 106 31.44 0.41 9.92
N THR A 107 30.20 0.19 10.34
CA THR A 107 29.50 1.08 11.28
C THR A 107 30.26 1.20 12.59
N PHE A 108 30.54 0.11 13.30
CA PHE A 108 31.24 0.20 14.59
C PHE A 108 32.69 0.66 14.43
N SER A 109 33.35 0.34 13.31
CA SER A 109 34.75 0.67 13.06
C SER A 109 34.98 2.12 12.70
N ILE A 110 34.05 2.77 11.99
CA ILE A 110 34.09 4.23 11.79
C ILE A 110 33.91 4.93 13.15
N GLY A 111 33.05 4.39 14.03
CA GLY A 111 32.80 4.92 15.37
C GLY A 111 34.03 4.86 16.28
N CYS A 112 34.89 3.86 16.13
CA CYS A 112 36.14 3.74 16.89
C CYS A 112 37.40 4.17 16.12
N ASN A 113 37.23 4.80 14.95
CA ASN A 113 38.28 5.20 14.04
C ASN A 113 39.29 4.08 13.68
N ASN A 114 38.82 2.85 13.50
CA ASN A 114 39.62 1.70 13.05
C ASN A 114 39.22 1.19 11.66
N ALA A 115 38.27 1.84 10.99
CA ALA A 115 37.75 1.38 9.70
C ALA A 115 38.84 1.21 8.63
N LEU A 116 39.79 2.14 8.56
CA LEU A 116 40.92 2.06 7.62
C LEU A 116 41.88 0.92 7.95
N ARG A 117 42.16 0.70 9.24
CA ARG A 117 43.00 -0.42 9.72
C ARG A 117 42.38 -1.78 9.37
N ILE A 118 41.06 -1.92 9.54
CA ILE A 118 40.30 -3.12 9.16
C ILE A 118 40.31 -3.32 7.66
N LEU A 119 39.99 -2.28 6.88
CA LEU A 119 40.02 -2.34 5.43
C LEU A 119 41.40 -2.75 4.92
N ARG A 120 42.49 -2.16 5.44
CA ARG A 120 43.86 -2.54 5.05
C ARG A 120 44.15 -4.01 5.33
N TYR A 121 43.75 -4.51 6.50
CA TYR A 121 43.96 -5.91 6.88
C TYR A 121 43.23 -6.87 5.92
N PHE A 122 41.95 -6.62 5.64
CA PHE A 122 41.16 -7.50 4.78
C PHE A 122 41.51 -7.38 3.29
N ILE A 123 41.85 -6.18 2.80
CA ILE A 123 42.39 -6.01 1.45
C ILE A 123 43.68 -6.83 1.30
N ASN A 124 44.59 -6.73 2.27
CA ASN A 124 45.82 -7.54 2.25
C ASN A 124 45.53 -9.05 2.34
N SER A 125 44.57 -9.46 3.17
CA SER A 125 44.22 -10.88 3.27
C SER A 125 43.63 -11.43 1.97
N ASP A 126 42.71 -10.70 1.34
CA ASP A 126 42.03 -11.16 0.12
C ASP A 126 43.01 -11.21 -1.07
N ILE A 127 43.90 -10.22 -1.20
CA ILE A 127 44.92 -10.18 -2.27
C ILE A 127 45.91 -11.35 -2.12
N ASN A 128 46.30 -11.69 -0.90
CA ASN A 128 47.21 -12.81 -0.64
C ASN A 128 46.56 -14.18 -0.86
N GLU A 129 45.23 -14.31 -0.77
CA GLU A 129 44.50 -15.56 -1.04
C GLU A 129 44.22 -15.77 -2.53
N ASP A 130 43.64 -14.77 -3.22
CA ASP A 130 43.47 -14.73 -4.68
C ASP A 130 43.33 -13.26 -5.10
N ILE A 131 44.25 -12.76 -5.92
CA ILE A 131 44.26 -11.39 -6.44
C ILE A 131 42.91 -10.97 -7.05
N ASN A 132 42.19 -11.93 -7.66
CA ASN A 132 40.90 -11.66 -8.27
C ASN A 132 39.76 -11.57 -7.25
N ASN A 133 39.93 -12.02 -6.00
CA ASN A 133 38.90 -11.92 -4.98
C ASN A 133 38.51 -10.47 -4.74
N VAL A 134 39.47 -9.55 -4.63
CA VAL A 134 39.14 -8.13 -4.41
C VAL A 134 38.35 -7.53 -5.58
N ASN A 135 38.53 -8.03 -6.79
CA ASN A 135 37.76 -7.61 -7.97
C ASN A 135 36.37 -8.30 -8.06
N ARG A 136 36.15 -9.45 -7.43
CA ARG A 136 34.82 -10.08 -7.33
C ARG A 136 33.93 -9.20 -6.44
N ASN A 137 32.74 -8.83 -6.93
CA ASN A 137 31.81 -7.96 -6.19
C ASN A 137 31.36 -8.53 -4.84
N TYR A 138 31.47 -9.85 -4.64
CA TYR A 138 31.03 -10.57 -3.45
C TYR A 138 32.17 -10.98 -2.50
N SER A 139 33.41 -10.53 -2.72
CA SER A 139 34.46 -10.75 -1.70
C SER A 139 34.23 -9.87 -0.48
N PHE A 140 34.77 -10.31 0.64
CA PHE A 140 34.52 -9.65 1.91
C PHE A 140 35.17 -8.26 1.97
N SER A 141 36.41 -8.11 1.48
CA SER A 141 37.02 -6.78 1.33
C SER A 141 36.19 -5.88 0.41
N SER A 142 35.58 -6.42 -0.65
CA SER A 142 34.71 -5.66 -1.56
C SER A 142 33.44 -5.16 -0.86
N LEU A 143 32.78 -5.98 -0.05
CA LEU A 143 31.60 -5.58 0.73
C LEU A 143 31.94 -4.51 1.76
N LEU A 144 33.05 -4.66 2.49
CA LEU A 144 33.54 -3.64 3.42
C LEU A 144 33.84 -2.32 2.72
N ILE A 145 34.53 -2.36 1.57
CA ILE A 145 34.83 -1.17 0.76
C ILE A 145 33.53 -0.50 0.30
N SER A 146 32.57 -1.28 -0.21
CA SER A 146 31.29 -0.74 -0.69
C SER A 146 30.53 -0.02 0.42
N ASN A 147 30.36 -0.66 1.58
CA ASN A 147 29.67 -0.06 2.73
C ASN A 147 30.42 1.15 3.30
N PHE A 148 31.75 1.14 3.26
CA PHE A 148 32.55 2.30 3.65
C PHE A 148 32.36 3.48 2.68
N LEU A 149 32.35 3.21 1.37
CA LEU A 149 32.13 4.21 0.33
C LEU A 149 30.70 4.76 0.35
N GLU A 150 29.70 3.95 0.69
CA GLU A 150 28.33 4.44 0.90
C GLU A 150 28.27 5.45 2.06
N LYS A 151 29.00 5.23 3.15
CA LYS A 151 29.01 6.16 4.29
C LYS A 151 29.85 7.41 4.06
N ILE A 152 31.04 7.27 3.48
CA ILE A 152 32.04 8.37 3.42
C ILE A 152 32.17 8.96 2.02
N GLY A 153 31.93 8.17 0.97
CA GLY A 153 32.03 8.58 -0.42
C GLY A 153 30.76 9.19 -1.00
N GLN A 154 29.58 8.96 -0.41
CA GLN A 154 28.31 9.32 -1.04
C GLN A 154 28.20 10.82 -1.37
N GLN A 155 28.62 11.72 -0.49
CA GLN A 155 28.58 13.16 -0.77
C GLN A 155 29.52 13.54 -1.91
N TYR A 156 30.74 13.00 -1.91
CA TYR A 156 31.70 13.19 -3.01
C TYR A 156 31.13 12.69 -4.34
N MET A 157 30.51 11.51 -4.35
CA MET A 157 29.90 10.93 -5.54
C MET A 157 28.71 11.78 -6.04
N LYS A 158 27.93 12.36 -5.13
CA LYS A 158 26.87 13.32 -5.48
C LYS A 158 27.45 14.57 -6.13
N ASP A 159 28.50 15.14 -5.56
CA ASP A 159 29.09 16.39 -6.07
C ASP A 159 29.72 16.21 -7.46
N ILE A 160 30.33 15.04 -7.72
CA ILE A 160 31.01 14.77 -9.00
C ILE A 160 30.08 14.14 -10.04
N LEU A 161 29.38 13.03 -9.72
CA LEU A 161 28.66 12.23 -10.73
C LEU A 161 27.21 12.64 -10.95
N ARG A 162 26.50 13.19 -9.95
CA ARG A 162 25.06 13.52 -10.09
C ARG A 162 24.78 14.43 -11.30
N PRO A 163 25.53 15.53 -11.56
CA PRO A 163 25.26 16.38 -12.70
C PRO A 163 25.39 15.61 -14.03
N PHE A 164 26.39 14.75 -14.15
CA PHE A 164 26.63 13.93 -15.33
C PHE A 164 25.51 12.89 -15.53
N ILE A 165 25.16 12.15 -14.47
CA ILE A 165 24.11 11.11 -14.51
C ILE A 165 22.76 11.73 -14.91
N LEU A 166 22.40 12.89 -14.36
CA LEU A 166 21.16 13.57 -14.73
C LEU A 166 21.14 13.99 -16.21
N GLN A 167 22.28 14.40 -16.78
CA GLN A 167 22.37 14.70 -18.21
C GLN A 167 22.19 13.42 -19.06
N VAL A 168 22.79 12.28 -18.67
CA VAL A 168 22.59 10.99 -19.36
C VAL A 168 21.13 10.54 -19.30
N ILE A 169 20.44 10.76 -18.17
CA ILE A 169 19.03 10.40 -17.99
C ILE A 169 18.11 11.28 -18.86
N GLN A 170 18.42 12.57 -18.98
CA GLN A 170 17.60 13.54 -19.71
C GLN A 170 17.78 13.47 -21.23
N ASP A 171 18.93 12.99 -21.70
CA ASP A 171 19.25 12.90 -23.12
C ASP A 171 18.50 11.73 -23.80
N LYS A 172 17.45 12.07 -24.55
CA LYS A 172 16.61 11.09 -25.27
C LYS A 172 17.25 10.56 -26.55
N ALA A 173 18.33 11.19 -27.04
CA ALA A 173 18.97 10.86 -28.31
C ALA A 173 19.96 9.68 -28.18
N ILE A 174 20.34 9.30 -26.96
CA ILE A 174 21.33 8.24 -26.72
C ILE A 174 20.70 6.88 -26.39
N ASN A 175 21.20 5.82 -27.01
CA ASN A 175 20.83 4.43 -26.71
C ASN A 175 22.00 3.48 -26.99
N PHE A 176 23.01 3.53 -26.13
CA PHE A 176 24.30 2.88 -26.38
C PHE A 176 24.21 1.37 -26.56
N LYS A 177 23.29 0.70 -25.87
CA LYS A 177 23.09 -0.74 -26.02
C LYS A 177 22.58 -1.10 -27.42
N ASN A 178 21.59 -0.36 -27.91
CA ASN A 178 21.10 -0.53 -29.29
C ASN A 178 22.18 -0.16 -30.31
N ASP A 179 22.96 0.90 -30.04
CA ASP A 179 24.06 1.31 -30.92
C ASP A 179 25.16 0.22 -31.02
N LEU A 180 25.38 -0.55 -29.94
CA LEU A 180 26.32 -1.68 -29.91
C LEU A 180 25.73 -2.97 -30.53
N GLU A 181 24.44 -3.23 -30.37
CA GLU A 181 23.75 -4.42 -30.91
C GLU A 181 23.54 -4.35 -32.44
N ASN A 182 23.44 -3.15 -33.02
CA ASN A 182 23.27 -2.95 -34.47
C ASN A 182 24.60 -3.02 -35.27
N ILE A 183 25.67 -3.56 -34.68
CA ILE A 183 26.98 -3.67 -35.32
C ILE A 183 27.08 -5.00 -36.07
N ASP A 184 27.07 -4.96 -37.41
CA ASP A 184 27.06 -6.15 -38.28
C ASP A 184 28.37 -6.98 -38.26
N SER A 185 29.53 -6.39 -37.91
CA SER A 185 30.76 -7.15 -37.59
C SER A 185 31.81 -6.33 -36.81
N PRO A 186 32.61 -6.93 -35.89
CA PRO A 186 33.63 -6.22 -35.11
C PRO A 186 34.85 -5.73 -35.90
N LEU A 187 35.05 -6.16 -37.15
CA LEU A 187 36.32 -6.02 -37.89
C LEU A 187 36.34 -4.97 -39.00
N ASN A 188 35.19 -4.41 -39.40
CA ASN A 188 35.08 -3.37 -40.44
C ASN A 188 34.38 -2.12 -39.89
N PHE A 189 34.98 -1.44 -38.91
CA PHE A 189 34.35 -0.33 -38.20
C PHE A 189 34.86 1.04 -38.68
N GLY A 190 33.93 1.94 -39.02
CA GLY A 190 34.21 3.36 -39.28
C GLY A 190 34.04 4.21 -38.02
N VAL A 191 34.97 5.15 -37.80
CA VAL A 191 35.10 6.03 -36.61
C VAL A 191 33.81 6.79 -36.22
N ASN A 192 32.81 6.90 -37.11
CA ASN A 192 31.66 7.78 -36.95
C ASN A 192 30.39 7.12 -36.32
N GLN A 193 30.30 5.80 -36.20
CA GLN A 193 29.05 5.13 -35.75
C GLN A 193 28.86 5.09 -34.22
N LEU A 194 29.93 5.16 -33.42
CA LEU A 194 29.87 5.21 -31.93
C LEU A 194 30.14 6.61 -31.35
N GLY A 195 30.01 7.67 -32.16
CA GLY A 195 30.41 9.04 -31.79
C GLY A 195 29.80 9.52 -30.47
N ASN A 196 28.54 9.17 -30.20
CA ASN A 196 27.88 9.52 -28.93
C ASN A 196 28.53 8.78 -27.74
N LEU A 197 28.74 7.46 -27.83
CA LEU A 197 29.34 6.69 -26.74
C LEU A 197 30.77 7.15 -26.45
N VAL A 198 31.56 7.46 -27.48
CA VAL A 198 32.93 8.00 -27.34
C VAL A 198 32.90 9.37 -26.66
N ASN A 199 32.05 10.29 -27.12
CA ASN A 199 31.94 11.63 -26.54
C ASN A 199 31.51 11.58 -25.07
N TRP A 200 30.50 10.77 -24.72
CA TRP A 200 30.06 10.61 -23.35
C TRP A 200 31.10 9.94 -22.45
N SER A 201 31.84 8.96 -22.98
CA SER A 201 32.95 8.31 -22.26
C SER A 201 34.11 9.28 -22.01
N ASN A 202 34.46 10.13 -22.98
CA ASN A 202 35.49 11.17 -22.81
C ASN A 202 35.09 12.21 -21.76
N ARG A 203 33.85 12.71 -21.81
CA ARG A 203 33.33 13.64 -20.78
C ARG A 203 33.37 13.03 -19.38
N LEU A 204 33.03 11.75 -19.26
CA LEU A 204 33.10 11.02 -18.00
C LEU A 204 34.54 10.87 -17.51
N SER A 205 35.48 10.54 -18.39
CA SER A 205 36.91 10.44 -18.09
C SER A 205 37.49 11.79 -17.66
N GLU A 206 37.20 12.88 -18.38
CA GLU A 206 37.62 14.24 -18.03
C GLU A 206 37.09 14.67 -16.66
N LEU A 207 35.83 14.35 -16.36
CA LEU A 207 35.19 14.65 -15.10
C LEU A 207 35.89 13.95 -13.92
N ILE A 208 36.07 12.63 -14.00
CA ILE A 208 36.66 11.85 -12.89
C ILE A 208 38.16 12.13 -12.71
N CYS A 209 38.87 12.45 -13.80
CA CYS A 209 40.30 12.78 -13.80
C CYS A 209 40.57 14.27 -13.56
N SER A 210 39.55 15.12 -13.40
CA SER A 210 39.72 16.55 -13.17
C SER A 210 40.39 16.84 -11.83
N GLN A 211 41.13 17.96 -11.76
CA GLN A 211 41.76 18.42 -10.51
C GLN A 211 40.71 18.68 -9.42
N ASP A 212 39.54 19.21 -9.77
CA ASP A 212 38.41 19.43 -8.85
C ASP A 212 37.89 18.12 -8.24
N SER A 213 37.76 17.05 -9.05
CA SER A 213 37.41 15.71 -8.57
C SER A 213 38.47 15.16 -7.59
N LEU A 214 39.75 15.31 -7.90
CA LEU A 214 40.84 14.85 -7.03
C LEU A 214 40.90 15.64 -5.71
N ASP A 215 40.67 16.96 -5.75
CA ASP A 215 40.68 17.84 -4.58
C ASP A 215 39.50 17.60 -3.65
N LYS A 216 38.31 17.39 -4.19
CA LYS A 216 37.10 17.04 -3.41
C LYS A 216 37.10 15.61 -2.88
N MET A 217 37.97 14.73 -3.38
CA MET A 217 38.01 13.34 -2.95
C MET A 217 38.38 13.23 -1.45
N PRO A 218 37.56 12.53 -0.64
CA PRO A 218 37.82 12.34 0.79
C PRO A 218 39.18 11.69 1.05
N VAL A 219 39.92 12.19 2.04
CA VAL A 219 41.23 11.65 2.46
C VAL A 219 41.18 10.13 2.75
N PRO A 220 40.15 9.57 3.41
CA PRO A 220 40.07 8.13 3.61
C PRO A 220 40.03 7.31 2.30
N ILE A 221 39.38 7.83 1.25
CA ILE A 221 39.34 7.18 -0.07
C ILE A 221 40.73 7.22 -0.72
N LYS A 222 41.46 8.34 -0.57
CA LYS A 222 42.86 8.48 -1.02
C LYS A 222 43.78 7.47 -0.34
N ILE A 223 43.60 7.24 0.97
CA ILE A 223 44.35 6.25 1.75
C ILE A 223 44.07 4.83 1.25
N ILE A 224 42.81 4.46 1.05
CA ILE A 224 42.44 3.12 0.54
C ILE A 224 43.03 2.89 -0.86
N ALA A 225 42.95 3.90 -1.74
CA ALA A 225 43.55 3.83 -3.07
C ALA A 225 45.06 3.54 -2.99
N MET A 226 45.75 4.08 -1.99
CA MET A 226 47.16 3.81 -1.74
C MET A 226 47.42 2.44 -1.11
N PHE A 227 46.50 1.88 -0.32
CA PHE A 227 46.59 0.47 0.09
C PHE A 227 46.58 -0.46 -1.12
N PHE A 228 45.71 -0.22 -2.09
CA PHE A 228 45.70 -0.97 -3.35
C PHE A 228 47.02 -0.83 -4.10
N ASN A 229 47.61 0.37 -4.13
CA ASN A 229 48.92 0.56 -4.78
C ASN A 229 50.06 -0.19 -4.08
N GLU A 230 50.03 -0.30 -2.75
CA GLU A 230 51.07 -0.98 -1.96
C GLU A 230 50.96 -2.50 -2.01
N ILE A 231 49.74 -3.02 -2.04
CA ILE A 231 49.46 -4.45 -1.89
C ILE A 231 49.36 -5.15 -3.28
N TRP A 232 48.97 -4.42 -4.33
CA TRP A 232 48.78 -4.96 -5.69
C TRP A 232 50.09 -4.99 -6.48
N LEU A 233 50.86 -6.08 -6.38
CA LEU A 233 52.22 -6.22 -6.92
C LEU A 233 52.35 -6.88 -8.31
N GLN A 234 51.26 -7.14 -9.04
CA GLN A 234 51.37 -7.73 -10.40
C GLN A 234 51.47 -6.68 -11.51
N ASP A 235 52.53 -6.85 -12.31
CA ASP A 235 52.97 -6.17 -13.52
C ASP A 235 53.48 -4.73 -13.39
N ASP A 236 54.51 -4.42 -14.19
CA ASP A 236 55.29 -3.17 -14.35
C ASP A 236 54.47 -1.88 -14.61
N SER A 237 53.15 -1.90 -14.39
CA SER A 237 52.21 -0.86 -14.75
C SER A 237 51.63 -0.04 -13.59
N ASN A 238 51.89 -0.38 -12.31
CA ASN A 238 51.45 0.40 -11.12
C ASN A 238 49.98 0.87 -11.18
N GLN A 239 49.03 -0.03 -11.50
CA GLN A 239 47.62 0.33 -11.74
C GLN A 239 46.69 0.16 -10.51
N GLY A 240 47.21 -0.10 -9.31
CA GLY A 240 46.39 -0.37 -8.12
C GLY A 240 45.43 0.77 -7.76
N VAL A 241 45.89 2.03 -7.81
CA VAL A 241 45.05 3.22 -7.58
C VAL A 241 43.93 3.31 -8.61
N ALA A 242 44.27 3.18 -9.89
CA ALA A 242 43.33 3.27 -10.99
C ALA A 242 42.26 2.16 -10.89
N ASN A 243 42.69 0.94 -10.59
CA ASN A 243 41.81 -0.22 -10.46
C ASN A 243 40.78 0.00 -9.33
N PHE A 244 41.23 0.46 -8.15
CA PHE A 244 40.32 0.78 -7.06
C PHE A 244 39.32 1.89 -7.42
N LEU A 245 39.80 3.04 -7.91
CA LEU A 245 38.94 4.19 -8.19
C LEU A 245 37.92 3.88 -9.29
N ILE A 246 38.32 3.23 -10.37
CA ILE A 246 37.38 2.91 -11.45
C ILE A 246 36.43 1.79 -11.05
N ASN A 247 36.95 0.65 -10.57
CA ASN A 247 36.13 -0.55 -10.40
C ASN A 247 35.40 -0.62 -9.04
N LYS A 248 35.81 0.14 -8.03
CA LYS A 248 35.17 0.17 -6.70
C LYS A 248 34.50 1.48 -6.36
N VAL A 249 34.87 2.60 -6.99
CA VAL A 249 34.26 3.91 -6.71
C VAL A 249 33.33 4.32 -7.86
N PHE A 250 33.86 4.56 -9.06
CA PHE A 250 33.09 5.20 -10.13
C PHE A 250 32.14 4.26 -10.89
N ALA A 251 32.59 3.08 -11.31
CA ALA A 251 31.75 2.16 -12.09
C ALA A 251 30.52 1.64 -11.31
N PRO A 252 30.63 1.21 -10.03
CA PRO A 252 29.46 0.79 -9.26
C PRO A 252 28.41 1.90 -9.10
N ALA A 253 28.85 3.14 -8.92
CA ALA A 253 27.96 4.28 -8.78
C ALA A 253 27.17 4.61 -10.06
N LEU A 254 27.67 4.21 -11.22
CA LEU A 254 26.95 4.32 -12.49
C LEU A 254 25.97 3.17 -12.70
N VAL A 255 26.32 1.94 -12.27
CA VAL A 255 25.46 0.76 -12.40
C VAL A 255 24.24 0.86 -11.47
N THR A 256 24.45 1.29 -10.22
CA THR A 256 23.39 1.40 -9.20
C THR A 256 23.34 2.82 -8.60
N PRO A 257 22.94 3.83 -9.38
CA PRO A 257 22.99 5.24 -8.95
C PRO A 257 21.99 5.55 -7.81
N GLU A 258 20.96 4.74 -7.64
CA GLU A 258 19.98 4.85 -6.55
C GLU A 258 20.60 4.57 -5.18
N LEU A 259 21.49 3.56 -5.06
CA LEU A 259 22.18 3.22 -3.80
C LEU A 259 23.03 4.39 -3.28
N TYR A 260 23.66 5.13 -4.19
CA TYR A 260 24.46 6.31 -3.84
C TYR A 260 23.62 7.60 -3.78
N ASN A 261 22.29 7.50 -3.91
CA ASN A 261 21.36 8.63 -3.91
C ASN A 261 21.79 9.71 -4.93
N LEU A 262 22.22 9.27 -6.11
CA LEU A 262 22.64 10.13 -7.23
C LEU A 262 21.46 10.59 -8.09
N VAL A 263 20.30 9.98 -7.91
CA VAL A 263 19.05 10.33 -8.60
C VAL A 263 18.01 10.78 -7.57
N PRO A 264 17.37 11.95 -7.73
CA PRO A 264 16.30 12.39 -6.83
C PRO A 264 15.09 11.44 -6.83
N PRO A 265 14.39 11.23 -5.70
CA PRO A 265 13.26 10.30 -5.61
C PRO A 265 12.10 10.56 -6.59
N GLN A 266 12.00 11.79 -7.11
CA GLN A 266 10.97 12.21 -8.06
C GLN A 266 11.31 11.87 -9.52
N VAL A 267 12.52 11.38 -9.80
CA VAL A 267 13.00 11.10 -11.16
C VAL A 267 12.95 9.58 -11.40
N HIS A 268 12.08 9.15 -12.32
CA HIS A 268 12.01 7.75 -12.73
C HIS A 268 13.15 7.37 -13.70
N LEU A 269 13.94 6.36 -13.32
CA LEU A 269 14.94 5.75 -14.20
C LEU A 269 14.26 4.83 -15.22
N SER A 270 14.36 5.18 -16.51
CA SER A 270 13.90 4.30 -17.58
C SER A 270 14.88 3.14 -17.78
N SER A 271 14.39 1.99 -18.26
CA SER A 271 15.25 0.84 -18.62
C SER A 271 16.37 1.23 -19.62
N ARG A 272 16.10 2.19 -20.52
CA ARG A 272 17.09 2.75 -21.45
C ARG A 272 18.18 3.53 -20.72
N SER A 273 17.81 4.38 -19.77
CA SER A 273 18.74 5.20 -19.00
C SER A 273 19.68 4.34 -18.15
N LEU A 274 19.14 3.32 -17.48
CA LEU A 274 19.94 2.32 -16.75
C LEU A 274 20.92 1.60 -17.68
N SER A 275 20.43 1.12 -18.83
CA SER A 275 21.28 0.46 -19.82
C SER A 275 22.40 1.36 -20.35
N ASN A 276 22.16 2.67 -20.54
CA ASN A 276 23.19 3.60 -20.99
C ASN A 276 24.28 3.80 -19.92
N LEU A 277 23.89 3.92 -18.65
CA LEU A 277 24.84 4.05 -17.54
C LEU A 277 25.66 2.78 -17.33
N GLU A 278 25.04 1.60 -17.44
CA GLU A 278 25.72 0.30 -17.39
C GLU A 278 26.78 0.16 -18.51
N VAL A 279 26.46 0.60 -19.73
CA VAL A 279 27.42 0.57 -20.84
C VAL A 279 28.60 1.49 -20.56
N LEU A 280 28.36 2.72 -20.07
CA LEU A 280 29.44 3.65 -19.69
C LEU A 280 30.32 3.08 -18.56
N ALA A 281 29.73 2.41 -17.58
CA ALA A 281 30.46 1.74 -16.51
C ALA A 281 31.36 0.62 -17.05
N LYS A 282 30.86 -0.20 -17.98
CA LYS A 282 31.65 -1.26 -18.64
C LYS A 282 32.80 -0.69 -19.48
N VAL A 283 32.56 0.39 -20.22
CA VAL A 283 33.61 1.09 -20.97
C VAL A 283 34.72 1.58 -20.03
N LEU A 284 34.35 2.24 -18.92
CA LEU A 284 35.31 2.66 -17.90
C LEU A 284 36.12 1.50 -17.33
N SER A 285 35.47 0.42 -16.89
CA SER A 285 36.15 -0.75 -16.31
C SER A 285 37.09 -1.46 -17.30
N SER A 286 36.67 -1.59 -18.56
CA SER A 286 37.46 -2.22 -19.64
C SER A 286 38.71 -1.43 -20.02
N SER A 287 38.77 -0.13 -19.68
CA SER A 287 39.96 0.70 -19.93
C SER A 287 41.17 0.27 -19.09
N LEU A 288 40.98 -0.41 -17.95
CA LEU A 288 42.05 -0.82 -17.04
C LEU A 288 42.28 -2.32 -17.02
N THR A 289 41.20 -3.10 -16.90
CA THR A 289 41.25 -4.56 -16.83
C THR A 289 40.72 -5.15 -18.13
N GLY A 290 41.35 -6.20 -18.67
CA GLY A 290 40.82 -6.99 -19.79
C GLY A 290 39.59 -7.80 -19.36
N SER A 291 38.51 -7.10 -19.03
CA SER A 291 37.24 -7.69 -18.63
C SER A 291 36.62 -8.43 -19.80
N ASN A 292 36.11 -9.66 -19.58
CA ASN A 292 35.33 -10.45 -20.54
C ASN A 292 34.04 -9.73 -20.98
N TRP A 293 34.17 -8.66 -21.74
CA TRP A 293 33.08 -7.94 -22.37
C TRP A 293 33.08 -8.31 -23.85
N GLU A 294 31.95 -8.76 -24.37
CA GLU A 294 31.82 -9.26 -25.76
C GLU A 294 32.23 -8.24 -26.82
N TYR A 295 32.21 -6.94 -26.49
CA TYR A 295 32.64 -5.86 -27.37
C TYR A 295 34.08 -5.38 -27.12
N GLN A 296 34.84 -6.00 -26.20
CA GLN A 296 36.19 -5.54 -25.79
C GLN A 296 37.13 -5.31 -26.98
N SER A 297 37.12 -6.20 -27.98
CA SER A 297 37.97 -6.09 -29.17
C SER A 297 37.73 -4.82 -29.99
N LEU A 298 36.49 -4.29 -30.01
CA LEU A 298 36.15 -3.02 -30.68
C LEU A 298 36.81 -1.81 -29.99
N PHE A 299 36.98 -1.89 -28.67
CA PHE A 299 37.55 -0.81 -27.86
C PHE A 299 39.08 -0.81 -27.87
N GLU A 300 39.72 -1.96 -28.11
CA GLU A 300 41.17 -2.07 -28.28
C GLU A 300 41.65 -1.50 -29.62
N THR A 301 40.83 -1.57 -30.68
CA THR A 301 41.18 -1.10 -32.04
C THR A 301 40.87 0.38 -32.29
N ASN A 302 40.15 1.07 -31.40
CA ASN A 302 39.75 2.47 -31.60
C ASN A 302 40.76 3.46 -30.98
N SER A 303 41.40 4.27 -31.83
CA SER A 303 42.43 5.25 -31.42
C SER A 303 41.91 6.30 -30.43
N THR A 304 40.63 6.67 -30.47
CA THR A 304 40.01 7.63 -29.53
C THR A 304 39.71 7.02 -28.16
N MET A 305 39.51 5.70 -28.08
CA MET A 305 39.34 5.01 -26.78
C MET A 305 40.70 4.64 -26.17
N ALA A 306 41.73 4.44 -27.01
CA ALA A 306 43.11 4.35 -26.56
C ALA A 306 43.57 5.64 -25.84
N SER A 307 43.15 6.83 -26.30
CA SER A 307 43.45 8.09 -25.59
C SER A 307 42.72 8.21 -24.25
N LEU A 308 41.51 7.67 -24.11
CA LEU A 308 40.80 7.60 -22.82
C LEU A 308 41.53 6.69 -21.83
N LYS A 309 41.92 5.49 -22.29
CA LYS A 309 42.75 4.56 -21.53
C LYS A 309 44.08 5.19 -21.12
N GLN A 310 44.71 5.94 -22.02
CA GLN A 310 45.96 6.65 -21.74
C GLN A 310 45.76 7.80 -20.75
N SER A 311 44.67 8.55 -20.83
CA SER A 311 44.33 9.65 -19.91
C SER A 311 44.09 9.14 -18.48
N ILE A 312 43.23 8.13 -18.31
CA ILE A 312 42.95 7.49 -17.02
C ILE A 312 44.24 6.89 -16.44
N LYS A 313 45.03 6.19 -17.27
CA LYS A 313 46.32 5.66 -16.84
C LYS A 313 47.29 6.77 -16.46
N SER A 314 47.47 7.82 -17.26
CA SER A 314 48.41 8.90 -16.92
C SER A 314 48.04 9.62 -15.63
N THR A 315 46.75 9.83 -15.38
CA THR A 315 46.28 10.55 -14.19
C THR A 315 46.42 9.73 -12.91
N PHE A 316 46.29 8.40 -12.98
CA PHE A 316 46.29 7.52 -11.81
C PHE A 316 47.54 6.63 -11.64
N LYS A 317 48.41 6.49 -12.66
CA LYS A 317 49.60 5.61 -12.66
C LYS A 317 50.72 6.09 -11.73
N GLU A 318 50.88 7.41 -11.55
CA GLU A 318 52.04 7.97 -10.84
C GLU A 318 51.75 9.24 -10.05
N ASN A 319 50.50 9.54 -9.71
CA ASN A 319 50.21 10.88 -9.26
C ASN A 319 50.89 11.20 -7.91
N GLN A 320 51.92 12.05 -7.99
CA GLN A 320 52.55 12.71 -6.86
C GLN A 320 51.49 13.32 -5.95
N TYR A 321 50.31 13.67 -6.47
CA TYR A 321 49.14 14.07 -5.71
C TYR A 321 48.85 13.17 -4.51
N PHE A 322 48.66 11.85 -4.67
CA PHE A 322 48.33 10.99 -3.53
C PHE A 322 49.51 10.86 -2.55
N LYS A 323 50.76 10.85 -3.04
CA LYS A 323 51.97 10.80 -2.20
C LYS A 323 52.23 12.13 -1.46
N SER A 324 52.01 13.27 -2.11
CA SER A 324 52.26 14.62 -1.60
C SER A 324 51.20 15.03 -0.59
N VAL A 325 49.94 14.72 -0.90
CA VAL A 325 48.79 14.88 -0.01
C VAL A 325 49.11 14.13 1.29
N LEU A 326 49.46 12.83 1.25
CA LEU A 326 49.78 12.06 2.48
C LEU A 326 51.02 12.54 3.25
N SER A 327 51.94 13.26 2.62
CA SER A 327 53.15 13.82 3.25
C SER A 327 52.96 15.18 3.92
N ALA A 328 51.90 15.93 3.55
CA ALA A 328 51.58 17.21 4.15
C ALA A 328 50.91 16.99 5.52
N ARG A 329 51.37 17.69 6.57
CA ARG A 329 50.69 17.69 7.88
C ARG A 329 49.29 18.26 7.70
N PHE A 330 48.28 17.40 7.61
CA PHE A 330 46.90 17.82 7.41
C PHE A 330 46.35 18.55 8.62
N SER A 331 45.70 19.70 8.38
CA SER A 331 44.74 20.24 9.32
C SER A 331 43.52 19.31 9.31
N THR A 332 43.27 18.66 10.43
CA THR A 332 42.07 17.87 10.64
C THR A 332 40.91 18.82 10.91
N GLN A 333 40.35 19.41 9.85
CA GLN A 333 38.94 19.80 9.94
C GLN A 333 38.16 18.51 10.16
N SER A 334 37.74 18.36 11.40
CA SER A 334 37.09 17.19 11.98
C SER A 334 35.94 16.70 11.11
N TYR A 335 36.11 15.53 10.49
CA TYR A 335 35.01 14.73 9.95
C TYR A 335 34.17 14.21 11.12
N GLN A 336 33.24 15.04 11.62
CA GLN A 336 32.22 14.61 12.57
C GLN A 336 31.07 13.95 11.82
N TYR A 337 31.25 12.72 11.33
CA TYR A 337 30.10 11.89 10.99
C TYR A 337 29.53 11.36 12.31
N THR A 338 28.29 11.75 12.64
CA THR A 338 27.50 11.07 13.67
C THR A 338 27.18 9.69 13.14
N ASN A 339 27.88 8.69 13.68
CA ASN A 339 27.83 7.36 13.13
C ASN A 339 26.72 6.57 13.84
N GLU A 340 25.63 6.38 13.12
CA GLU A 340 24.39 5.82 13.62
C GLU A 340 24.34 4.30 13.39
N ALA A 341 24.29 3.50 14.48
CA ALA A 341 24.16 2.05 14.42
C ALA A 341 22.70 1.63 14.73
N PRO A 342 21.96 1.02 13.79
CA PRO A 342 20.62 0.51 14.06
C PRO A 342 20.63 -0.63 15.09
N MET A 343 19.53 -0.79 15.83
CA MET A 343 19.40 -1.83 16.86
C MET A 343 19.61 -3.24 16.31
N SER A 344 19.21 -3.48 15.05
CA SER A 344 19.46 -4.73 14.33
C SER A 344 20.94 -5.12 14.30
N GLN A 345 21.84 -4.14 14.17
CA GLN A 345 23.29 -4.39 14.15
C GLN A 345 23.84 -4.68 15.54
N ILE A 346 23.39 -3.98 16.58
CA ILE A 346 23.75 -4.29 17.98
C ILE A 346 23.29 -5.69 18.35
N HIS A 347 22.08 -6.02 17.93
CA HIS A 347 21.48 -7.31 18.13
C HIS A 347 22.31 -8.43 17.49
N PHE A 348 22.65 -8.24 16.22
CA PHE A 348 23.47 -9.18 15.47
C PHE A 348 24.86 -9.34 16.09
N LEU A 349 25.50 -8.25 16.53
CA LEU A 349 26.79 -8.29 17.23
C LEU A 349 26.69 -9.07 18.55
N HIS A 350 25.70 -8.76 19.38
CA HIS A 350 25.52 -9.41 20.68
C HIS A 350 25.29 -10.92 20.55
N ARG A 351 24.51 -11.34 19.54
CA ARG A 351 24.31 -12.76 19.21
C ARG A 351 25.64 -13.46 18.95
N VAL A 352 26.45 -12.86 18.08
CA VAL A 352 27.75 -13.43 17.66
C VAL A 352 28.69 -13.52 18.85
N LEU A 353 28.78 -12.45 19.67
CA LEU A 353 29.60 -12.42 20.87
C LEU A 353 29.20 -13.48 21.91
N CYS A 354 27.91 -13.62 22.21
CA CYS A 354 27.43 -14.58 23.20
C CYS A 354 27.58 -16.04 22.73
N THR A 355 27.26 -16.33 21.48
CA THR A 355 27.34 -17.69 20.93
C THR A 355 28.77 -18.23 20.93
N GLN A 356 29.77 -17.35 20.84
CA GLN A 356 31.17 -17.71 20.62
C GLN A 356 32.10 -17.20 21.72
N LYS A 357 31.57 -16.88 22.91
CA LYS A 357 32.33 -16.32 24.04
C LYS A 357 33.62 -17.11 24.32
N SER A 358 33.54 -18.44 24.38
CA SER A 358 34.69 -19.32 24.64
C SER A 358 35.72 -19.31 23.51
N THR A 359 35.26 -19.33 22.26
CA THR A 359 36.12 -19.36 21.07
C THR A 359 36.87 -18.04 20.93
N ILE A 360 36.17 -16.91 21.05
CA ILE A 360 36.75 -15.56 20.99
C ILE A 360 37.80 -15.38 22.09
N ARG A 361 37.50 -15.83 23.31
CA ARG A 361 38.46 -15.79 24.43
C ARG A 361 39.77 -16.51 24.10
N GLN A 362 39.70 -17.69 23.51
CA GLN A 362 40.89 -18.50 23.17
C GLN A 362 41.74 -17.91 22.05
N MET A 363 41.18 -17.02 21.22
CA MET A 363 41.91 -16.40 20.12
C MET A 363 42.83 -15.28 20.60
N PHE A 364 42.61 -14.69 21.78
CA PHE A 364 43.49 -13.65 22.30
C PHE A 364 44.89 -14.18 22.60
N GLN A 365 45.92 -13.56 22.02
CA GLN A 365 47.33 -13.89 22.25
C GLN A 365 47.80 -13.52 23.66
N SER A 366 47.18 -12.49 24.25
CA SER A 366 47.48 -11.98 25.59
C SER A 366 46.44 -12.46 26.59
N MET A 367 46.90 -13.02 27.71
CA MET A 367 46.02 -13.49 28.79
C MET A 367 45.26 -12.34 29.45
N ASP A 368 45.90 -11.16 29.57
CA ASP A 368 45.28 -9.97 30.16
C ASP A 368 44.16 -9.42 29.28
N ASP A 369 44.37 -9.38 27.96
CA ASP A 369 43.35 -8.93 27.00
C ASP A 369 42.18 -9.93 26.94
N ALA A 370 42.43 -11.23 27.11
CA ALA A 370 41.40 -12.25 27.21
C ALA A 370 40.55 -12.10 28.48
N GLN A 371 41.17 -11.80 29.62
CA GLN A 371 40.46 -11.57 30.89
C GLN A 371 39.60 -10.30 30.84
N GLU A 372 40.10 -9.23 30.21
CA GLU A 372 39.35 -7.99 30.06
C GLU A 372 38.13 -8.16 29.15
N PHE A 373 38.24 -8.96 28.08
CA PHE A 373 37.10 -9.37 27.28
C PHE A 373 36.05 -10.12 28.10
N GLU A 374 36.45 -11.06 28.98
CA GLU A 374 35.50 -11.77 29.84
C GLU A 374 34.77 -10.85 30.81
N LYS A 375 35.49 -9.92 31.46
CA LYS A 375 34.85 -8.94 32.35
C LYS A 375 33.81 -8.10 31.63
N LEU A 376 34.11 -7.64 30.41
CA LEU A 376 33.15 -6.87 29.61
C LEU A 376 31.94 -7.72 29.19
N MET A 377 32.16 -8.98 28.83
CA MET A 377 31.08 -9.94 28.51
C MET A 377 30.20 -10.29 29.71
N ASP A 378 30.71 -10.19 30.94
CA ASP A 378 29.93 -10.44 32.16
C ASP A 378 29.03 -9.25 32.55
N LEU A 379 29.26 -8.07 31.96
CA LEU A 379 28.44 -6.87 32.19
C LEU A 379 27.18 -6.83 31.33
N ILE A 380 27.14 -7.59 30.23
CA ILE A 380 25.97 -7.69 29.36
C ILE A 380 25.15 -8.94 29.71
N PRO A 381 23.80 -8.87 29.67
CA PRO A 381 22.96 -10.04 29.93
C PRO A 381 23.18 -11.10 28.85
N ASP A 382 22.90 -12.37 29.20
CA ASP A 382 22.83 -13.43 28.19
C ASP A 382 21.89 -13.01 27.06
N TYR A 383 22.28 -13.28 25.82
CA TYR A 383 21.56 -12.89 24.61
C TYR A 383 20.08 -13.32 24.63
N ASN A 384 19.76 -14.47 25.26
CA ASN A 384 18.39 -14.96 25.40
C ASN A 384 17.59 -14.33 26.57
N SER A 385 18.24 -13.54 27.42
CA SER A 385 17.71 -13.02 28.68
C SER A 385 17.49 -11.49 28.60
N ARG A 386 16.28 -11.06 28.21
CA ARG A 386 15.84 -9.65 27.96
C ARG A 386 16.36 -8.57 28.92
N VAL A 387 16.55 -8.91 30.19
CA VAL A 387 17.05 -8.01 31.23
C VAL A 387 17.78 -8.85 32.26
N ASN A 388 18.82 -8.31 32.89
CA ASN A 388 19.57 -9.05 33.89
C ASN A 388 18.70 -9.29 35.15
N TYR A 389 18.20 -10.50 35.36
CA TYR A 389 17.48 -10.89 36.59
C TYR A 389 18.40 -11.37 37.70
N GLN A 390 19.72 -11.49 37.48
CA GLN A 390 20.66 -12.14 38.40
C GLN A 390 20.75 -11.43 39.75
N PHE A 391 20.49 -10.13 39.80
CA PHE A 391 20.48 -9.37 41.07
C PHE A 391 19.23 -9.63 41.92
N LEU A 392 18.20 -10.27 41.38
CA LEU A 392 16.97 -10.62 42.08
C LEU A 392 17.05 -12.01 42.70
N THR A 393 16.38 -12.20 43.83
CA THR A 393 16.21 -13.55 44.39
C THR A 393 15.32 -14.41 43.46
N PRO A 394 15.44 -15.75 43.50
CA PRO A 394 14.60 -16.64 42.68
C PRO A 394 13.10 -16.41 42.88
N GLN A 395 12.68 -16.08 44.11
CA GLN A 395 11.29 -15.79 44.45
C GLN A 395 10.81 -14.47 43.81
N GLU A 396 11.61 -13.41 43.88
CA GLU A 396 11.30 -12.12 43.24
C GLU A 396 11.23 -12.26 41.72
N SER A 397 12.22 -12.93 41.12
CA SER A 397 12.27 -13.13 39.67
C SER A 397 11.06 -13.91 39.15
N LYS A 398 10.64 -14.97 39.86
CA LYS A 398 9.44 -15.75 39.52
C LYS A 398 8.16 -14.91 39.63
N ALA A 399 8.03 -14.10 40.67
CA ALA A 399 6.86 -13.25 40.88
C ALA A 399 6.71 -12.19 39.77
N VAL A 400 7.82 -11.55 39.39
CA VAL A 400 7.82 -10.56 38.30
C VAL A 400 7.47 -11.21 36.98
N ARG A 401 8.14 -12.32 36.60
CA ARG A 401 7.87 -13.01 35.33
C ARG A 401 6.42 -13.44 35.20
N ASN A 402 5.88 -14.12 36.22
CA ASN A 402 4.49 -14.57 36.23
C ASN A 402 3.50 -13.41 36.02
N TYR A 403 3.76 -12.26 36.64
CA TYR A 403 2.90 -11.09 36.49
C TYR A 403 2.97 -10.51 35.08
N MET A 404 4.18 -10.29 34.56
CA MET A 404 4.38 -9.70 33.24
C MET A 404 3.83 -10.62 32.13
N ASP A 405 4.06 -11.93 32.23
CA ASP A 405 3.51 -12.94 31.31
C ASP A 405 1.98 -12.96 31.36
N SER A 406 1.37 -12.86 32.54
CA SER A 406 -0.09 -12.80 32.68
C SER A 406 -0.74 -11.57 32.02
N LYS A 407 0.05 -10.52 31.79
CA LYS A 407 -0.36 -9.29 31.11
C LYS A 407 0.09 -9.22 29.66
N ASN A 408 0.74 -10.27 29.15
CA ASN A 408 1.38 -10.29 27.83
C ASN A 408 2.28 -9.06 27.63
N GLU A 409 3.03 -8.71 28.68
CA GLU A 409 3.81 -7.49 28.78
C GLU A 409 5.31 -7.83 28.71
N GLU A 410 6.03 -7.11 27.87
CA GLU A 410 7.47 -7.31 27.74
C GLU A 410 8.22 -6.34 28.65
N VAL A 411 9.28 -6.82 29.30
CA VAL A 411 10.08 -5.99 30.22
C VAL A 411 11.19 -5.28 29.45
N SER A 412 11.22 -3.94 29.55
CA SER A 412 12.27 -3.08 28.99
C SER A 412 13.31 -2.66 30.05
N TYR A 413 12.95 -2.57 31.32
CA TYR A 413 13.88 -2.27 32.42
C TYR A 413 13.43 -2.96 33.71
N ILE A 414 14.40 -3.47 34.48
CA ILE A 414 14.17 -3.94 35.85
C ILE A 414 15.37 -3.61 36.74
N ASN A 415 15.13 -2.97 37.88
CA ASN A 415 16.16 -2.79 38.91
C ASN A 415 15.53 -2.62 40.30
N HIS A 416 16.36 -2.78 41.33
CA HIS A 416 16.01 -2.34 42.67
C HIS A 416 16.05 -0.81 42.77
N VAL A 417 15.02 -0.25 43.37
CA VAL A 417 14.93 1.18 43.65
C VAL A 417 14.52 1.41 45.09
N GLN A 418 14.82 2.61 45.61
CA GLN A 418 14.38 3.02 46.92
C GLN A 418 13.13 3.89 46.80
N LYS A 419 12.17 3.67 47.70
CA LYS A 419 10.99 4.52 47.86
C LYS A 419 11.06 5.22 49.21
N LYS A 420 10.88 6.54 49.25
CA LYS A 420 10.78 7.30 50.50
C LYS A 420 9.56 6.84 51.31
N GLY A 421 9.79 6.23 52.48
CA GLY A 421 8.75 5.82 53.43
C GLY A 421 8.41 6.93 54.44
N LYS A 422 7.60 6.59 55.46
CA LYS A 422 7.24 7.54 56.55
C LYS A 422 8.40 7.84 57.51
N LYS A 423 9.38 6.94 57.64
CA LYS A 423 10.57 7.07 58.51
C LYS A 423 11.87 6.75 57.76
N ASP A 424 11.92 5.64 57.02
CA ASP A 424 13.10 5.21 56.24
C ASP A 424 12.80 4.94 54.75
N PHE A 425 13.86 4.82 53.94
CA PHE A 425 13.78 4.35 52.56
C PHE A 425 13.45 2.86 52.50
N VAL A 426 12.49 2.50 51.66
CA VAL A 426 12.03 1.11 51.51
C VAL A 426 12.42 0.59 50.13
N LYS A 427 13.13 -0.54 50.10
CA LYS A 427 13.51 -1.24 48.86
C LYS A 427 12.27 -1.70 48.08
N ARG A 428 12.28 -1.48 46.77
CA ARG A 428 11.26 -1.90 45.79
C ARG A 428 11.97 -2.42 44.55
N ILE A 429 11.25 -3.21 43.76
CA ILE A 429 11.66 -3.54 42.39
C ILE A 429 10.82 -2.67 41.48
N LEU A 430 11.46 -1.90 40.60
CA LEU A 430 10.79 -1.15 39.55
C LEU A 430 10.93 -1.92 38.25
N VAL A 431 9.82 -2.10 37.55
CA VAL A 431 9.74 -2.77 36.26
C VAL A 431 9.10 -1.79 35.29
N VAL A 432 9.78 -1.48 34.20
CA VAL A 432 9.23 -0.72 33.06
C VAL A 432 9.00 -1.73 31.95
N GLY A 433 7.73 -2.02 31.67
CA GLY A 433 7.32 -2.76 30.49
C GLY A 433 7.04 -1.84 29.30
N VAL A 434 6.59 -2.40 28.18
CA VAL A 434 6.26 -1.68 26.95
C VAL A 434 4.96 -0.86 27.11
N TYR A 435 3.97 -1.36 27.84
CA TYR A 435 2.71 -0.64 28.06
C TYR A 435 2.48 -0.27 29.52
N ARG A 436 3.25 -0.83 30.46
CA ARG A 436 3.00 -0.70 31.91
C ARG A 436 4.25 -0.46 32.72
N ILE A 437 4.11 0.36 33.76
CA ILE A 437 5.14 0.59 34.78
C ILE A 437 4.64 0.01 36.10
N VAL A 438 5.40 -0.92 36.65
CA VAL A 438 4.99 -1.76 37.78
C VAL A 438 6.04 -1.70 38.87
N THR A 439 5.61 -1.69 40.13
CA THR A 439 6.51 -1.82 41.28
C THR A 439 6.15 -3.05 42.10
N PHE A 440 7.17 -3.78 42.58
CA PHE A 440 7.01 -4.91 43.50
C PHE A 440 7.70 -4.64 44.83
N LYS A 441 7.18 -5.27 45.89
CA LYS A 441 7.85 -5.36 47.19
C LYS A 441 8.92 -6.48 47.13
N PRO A 442 9.95 -6.46 48.00
CA PRO A 442 11.01 -7.48 48.00
C PRO A 442 10.52 -8.92 48.27
N ASN A 443 9.29 -9.09 48.77
CA ASN A 443 8.66 -10.41 48.94
C ASN A 443 7.87 -10.86 47.69
N GLY A 444 8.06 -10.19 46.55
CA GLY A 444 7.37 -10.48 45.29
C GLY A 444 5.92 -9.99 45.20
N LYS A 445 5.37 -9.34 46.24
CA LYS A 445 3.99 -8.80 46.18
C LYS A 445 3.92 -7.55 45.30
N LEU A 446 2.89 -7.47 44.46
CA LEU A 446 2.58 -6.30 43.64
C LEU A 446 2.39 -5.04 44.52
N GLY A 447 3.03 -3.95 44.13
CA GLY A 447 3.00 -2.66 44.82
C GLY A 447 2.07 -1.66 44.14
N ARG A 448 2.44 -1.22 42.94
CA ARG A 448 1.67 -0.30 42.08
C ARG A 448 1.78 -0.76 40.64
N ASP A 449 0.73 -0.50 39.87
CA ASP A 449 0.62 -0.86 38.46
C ASP A 449 -0.05 0.30 37.72
N GLY A 450 0.64 0.87 36.73
CA GLY A 450 0.17 1.99 35.93
C GLY A 450 0.42 1.75 34.46
N HIS A 451 -0.62 1.94 33.65
CA HIS A 451 -0.47 1.95 32.20
C HIS A 451 0.22 3.24 31.75
N ILE A 452 1.02 3.16 30.69
CA ILE A 452 1.82 4.29 30.19
C ILE A 452 0.94 5.43 29.67
N LEU A 453 -0.25 5.13 29.14
CA LEU A 453 -1.28 6.11 28.76
C LEU A 453 -1.83 6.92 29.95
N ASP A 454 -1.73 6.41 31.18
CA ASP A 454 -2.18 7.12 32.38
C ASP A 454 -1.06 7.96 33.01
N LEU A 455 0.17 7.91 32.49
CA LEU A 455 1.31 8.67 32.98
C LEU A 455 1.25 10.10 32.46
N LEU A 456 0.96 11.05 33.35
CA LEU A 456 0.73 12.45 33.00
C LEU A 456 2.02 13.29 33.08
N GLU A 457 2.89 13.00 34.05
CA GLU A 457 4.08 13.80 34.32
C GLU A 457 5.21 12.98 34.94
N ILE A 458 6.45 13.30 34.57
CA ILE A 458 7.68 12.90 35.30
C ILE A 458 8.31 14.15 35.88
N ASN A 459 8.50 14.15 37.21
CA ASN A 459 9.17 15.22 37.93
C ASN A 459 10.47 14.71 38.54
N SER A 460 11.61 15.27 38.17
CA SER A 460 12.93 14.90 38.69
C SER A 460 13.72 16.14 39.11
N PRO A 461 13.78 16.46 40.41
CA PRO A 461 14.48 17.64 40.90
C PRO A 461 16.01 17.50 40.87
N ASN A 462 16.55 16.28 40.85
CA ASN A 462 18.00 15.99 40.80
C ASN A 462 18.27 14.59 40.20
N ASN A 463 19.54 14.26 39.96
CA ASN A 463 19.98 13.01 39.33
C ASN A 463 19.83 11.74 40.19
N GLN A 464 19.22 11.84 41.37
CA GLN A 464 19.00 10.70 42.27
C GLN A 464 17.53 10.39 42.53
N GLN A 465 16.62 11.34 42.24
CA GLN A 465 15.20 11.21 42.59
C GLN A 465 14.29 11.62 41.44
N PHE A 466 13.20 10.87 41.28
CA PHE A 466 12.10 11.23 40.40
C PHE A 466 10.75 10.74 40.93
N GLU A 467 9.69 11.41 40.50
CA GLU A 467 8.30 11.07 40.74
C GLU A 467 7.59 10.83 39.40
N LEU A 468 6.93 9.68 39.29
CA LEU A 468 5.97 9.39 38.22
C LEU A 468 4.56 9.74 38.68
N VAL A 469 3.89 10.62 37.95
CA VAL A 469 2.53 11.09 38.25
C VAL A 469 1.56 10.45 37.27
N PHE A 470 0.79 9.47 37.75
CA PHE A 470 -0.31 8.86 37.00
C PHE A 470 -1.63 9.56 37.32
N LYS A 471 -2.66 9.37 36.49
CA LYS A 471 -4.02 9.90 36.75
C LYS A 471 -4.52 9.65 38.17
N ASN A 472 -4.28 8.44 38.71
CA ASN A 472 -4.89 7.99 39.96
C ASN A 472 -3.89 7.83 41.13
N PHE A 473 -2.59 7.86 40.88
CA PHE A 473 -1.58 7.66 41.92
C PHE A 473 -0.20 8.20 41.52
N ARG A 474 0.73 8.22 42.47
CA ARG A 474 2.11 8.66 42.26
C ARG A 474 3.12 7.62 42.71
N VAL A 475 4.26 7.54 42.03
CA VAL A 475 5.38 6.64 42.36
C VAL A 475 6.64 7.47 42.55
N HIS A 476 7.12 7.55 43.79
CA HIS A 476 8.40 8.18 44.11
C HIS A 476 9.51 7.15 44.06
N VAL A 477 10.60 7.50 43.38
CA VAL A 477 11.74 6.63 43.13
C VAL A 477 13.03 7.37 43.48
N THR A 478 13.92 6.70 44.17
CA THR A 478 15.29 7.12 44.45
C THR A 478 16.23 6.04 43.91
N SER A 479 17.12 6.43 43.00
CA SER A 479 18.05 5.54 42.29
C SER A 479 19.25 6.33 41.78
N GLU A 480 20.42 5.70 41.74
CA GLU A 480 21.63 6.26 41.09
C GLU A 480 21.50 6.30 39.56
N GLU A 481 20.59 5.51 38.99
CA GLU A 481 20.30 5.44 37.54
C GLU A 481 19.07 6.27 37.13
N CYS A 482 18.77 7.35 37.85
CA CYS A 482 17.56 8.17 37.66
C CYS A 482 17.34 8.58 36.19
N ASP A 483 18.38 9.16 35.56
CA ASP A 483 18.32 9.64 34.18
C ASP A 483 18.10 8.50 33.18
N HIS A 484 18.72 7.35 33.43
CA HIS A 484 18.56 6.17 32.59
C HIS A 484 17.13 5.62 32.61
N ILE A 485 16.52 5.54 33.81
CA ILE A 485 15.14 5.08 33.96
C ILE A 485 14.17 6.03 33.25
N ILE A 486 14.38 7.34 33.41
CA ILE A 486 13.56 8.36 32.75
C ILE A 486 13.68 8.24 31.23
N THR A 487 14.89 8.07 30.70
CA THR A 487 15.11 7.85 29.26
C THR A 487 14.40 6.59 28.77
N CYS A 488 14.43 5.48 29.53
CA CYS A 488 13.71 4.26 29.17
C CYS A 488 12.19 4.49 29.10
N ILE A 489 11.60 5.14 30.10
CA ILE A 489 10.17 5.45 30.11
C ILE A 489 9.78 6.34 28.93
N ARG A 490 10.59 7.37 28.63
CA ARG A 490 10.35 8.26 27.50
C ARG A 490 10.40 7.51 26.16
N ARG A 491 11.35 6.59 25.97
CA ARG A 491 11.46 5.79 24.73
C ARG A 491 10.24 4.90 24.52
N VAL A 492 9.80 4.20 25.56
CA VAL A 492 8.61 3.35 25.50
C VAL A 492 7.35 4.18 25.21
N TYR A 493 7.25 5.37 25.82
CA TYR A 493 6.15 6.30 25.55
C TYR A 493 6.10 6.73 24.08
N GLU A 494 7.24 7.17 23.54
CA GLU A 494 7.34 7.57 22.14
C GLU A 494 7.10 6.38 21.20
N TYR A 495 7.56 5.18 21.53
CA TYR A 495 7.27 3.98 20.74
C TYR A 495 5.76 3.70 20.59
N CYS A 496 4.96 3.94 21.63
CA CYS A 496 3.52 3.72 21.60
C CYS A 496 2.73 4.90 21.00
N PHE A 497 3.16 6.14 21.28
CA PHE A 497 2.35 7.34 21.08
C PHE A 497 3.11 8.51 20.40
N ASN A 498 4.11 8.22 19.56
CA ASN A 498 4.93 9.23 18.87
C ASN A 498 4.10 10.35 18.22
N ASN A 499 2.97 9.97 17.62
CA ASN A 499 2.18 10.81 16.73
C ASN A 499 1.11 11.63 17.45
N TRP A 500 0.99 11.43 18.77
CA TRP A 500 -0.05 12.07 19.54
C TRP A 500 0.26 13.56 19.74
N PRO A 501 -0.77 14.44 19.77
CA PRO A 501 -0.58 15.87 20.00
C PRO A 501 0.28 16.14 21.25
N TYR A 502 1.24 17.07 21.15
CA TYR A 502 2.13 17.43 22.27
C TYR A 502 1.38 17.84 23.55
N SER A 503 0.19 18.43 23.41
CA SER A 503 -0.67 18.79 24.55
C SER A 503 -1.18 17.60 25.35
N LEU A 504 -1.25 16.41 24.74
CA LEU A 504 -1.68 15.16 25.35
C LEU A 504 -0.51 14.28 25.79
N LYS A 505 0.72 14.60 25.37
CA LYS A 505 1.91 13.87 25.78
C LYS A 505 2.24 14.11 27.26
N MET A 506 2.88 13.11 27.87
CA MET A 506 3.42 13.18 29.22
C MET A 506 4.37 14.38 29.39
N LYS A 507 4.17 15.17 30.45
CA LYS A 507 4.98 16.35 30.76
C LYS A 507 6.28 15.96 31.46
N LEU A 508 7.36 16.69 31.17
CA LEU A 508 8.69 16.47 31.77
C LEU A 508 9.10 17.71 32.58
N LYS A 509 9.35 17.54 33.88
CA LYS A 509 9.93 18.57 34.75
C LYS A 509 11.25 18.04 35.34
N ILE A 510 12.35 18.25 34.61
CA ILE A 510 13.68 17.74 35.01
C ILE A 510 14.62 18.90 35.29
N GLN A 511 15.28 18.86 36.45
CA GLN A 511 16.25 19.87 36.87
C GLN A 511 17.64 19.26 37.15
N PRO A 512 18.72 19.86 36.62
CA PRO A 512 18.74 20.80 35.50
C PRO A 512 18.26 20.11 34.20
N THR A 513 17.73 20.89 33.24
CA THR A 513 17.20 20.38 31.96
C THR A 513 18.27 19.73 31.08
N SER A 514 19.55 20.05 31.30
CA SER A 514 20.69 19.44 30.60
C SER A 514 20.83 17.92 30.81
N ARG A 515 20.14 17.35 31.80
CA ARG A 515 20.07 15.90 32.04
C ARG A 515 19.23 15.15 31.00
N LEU A 516 18.40 15.86 30.24
CA LEU A 516 17.55 15.25 29.22
C LEU A 516 18.39 14.86 28.00
N GLU A 517 18.60 13.57 27.82
CA GLU A 517 19.12 13.04 26.56
C GLU A 517 18.12 13.28 25.42
N ALA A 518 18.66 13.60 24.23
CA ALA A 518 17.91 13.60 22.99
C ALA A 518 17.46 12.16 22.68
N ILE A 519 16.19 12.02 22.28
CA ILE A 519 15.63 10.72 21.87
C ILE A 519 15.33 10.83 20.38
N SER A 520 15.93 9.95 19.58
CA SER A 520 15.57 9.81 18.17
C SER A 520 14.13 9.29 18.07
N PRO A 521 13.30 9.86 17.19
CA PRO A 521 11.95 9.35 16.99
C PRO A 521 12.01 7.89 16.52
N PRO A 522 11.06 7.03 16.95
CA PRO A 522 10.99 5.66 16.46
C PRO A 522 10.77 5.66 14.94
N ASP A 523 11.42 4.73 14.22
CA ASP A 523 11.30 4.54 12.76
C ASP A 523 9.95 3.90 12.41
N HIS A 524 8.86 4.61 12.70
CA HIS A 524 7.52 4.15 12.43
C HIS A 524 7.07 4.60 11.05
N THR A 525 6.61 3.64 10.24
CA THR A 525 5.65 3.98 9.20
C THR A 525 4.32 4.36 9.88
N PRO A 526 3.42 5.08 9.19
CA PRO A 526 2.12 5.40 9.76
C PRO A 526 1.36 4.16 10.28
N THR A 527 1.50 3.04 9.57
CA THR A 527 0.80 1.80 9.87
C THR A 527 1.43 1.06 11.06
N THR A 528 2.77 1.07 11.20
CA THR A 528 3.42 0.47 12.39
C THR A 528 3.16 1.31 13.63
N ALA A 529 3.07 2.64 13.51
CA ALA A 529 2.65 3.51 14.61
C ALA A 529 1.22 3.20 15.08
N MET A 530 0.27 3.06 14.14
CA MET A 530 -1.12 2.71 14.47
C MET A 530 -1.20 1.33 15.14
N ALA A 531 -0.47 0.34 14.63
CA ALA A 531 -0.47 -1.00 15.21
C ALA A 531 0.15 -1.03 16.63
N SER A 532 1.22 -0.28 16.86
CA SER A 532 1.81 -0.08 18.19
C SER A 532 0.79 0.55 19.15
N ALA A 533 0.13 1.64 18.73
CA ALA A 533 -0.91 2.29 19.51
C ALA A 533 -2.09 1.35 19.80
N TYR A 534 -2.54 0.57 18.82
CA TYR A 534 -3.59 -0.44 18.99
C TYR A 534 -3.21 -1.50 20.04
N LYS A 535 -1.98 -2.04 19.99
CA LYS A 535 -1.49 -3.02 20.97
C LYS A 535 -1.46 -2.42 22.38
N ALA A 536 -0.98 -1.18 22.53
CA ALA A 536 -0.99 -0.45 23.79
C ALA A 536 -2.43 -0.21 24.31
N LEU A 537 -3.35 0.19 23.43
CA LEU A 537 -4.75 0.42 23.80
C LEU A 537 -5.48 -0.87 24.17
N CYS A 538 -5.15 -2.01 23.55
CA CYS A 538 -5.64 -3.32 23.98
C CYS A 538 -5.23 -3.61 25.44
N SER A 539 -3.96 -3.37 25.80
CA SER A 539 -3.50 -3.48 27.20
C SER A 539 -4.23 -2.52 28.13
N TYR A 540 -4.49 -1.29 27.68
CA TYR A 540 -5.23 -0.28 28.46
C TYR A 540 -6.66 -0.71 28.79
N TYR A 541 -7.40 -1.19 27.80
CA TYR A 541 -8.79 -1.63 27.95
C TYR A 541 -8.93 -3.06 28.50
N ASN A 542 -7.83 -3.75 28.78
CA ASN A 542 -7.78 -5.19 29.12
C ASN A 542 -8.47 -6.07 28.06
N ILE A 543 -8.26 -5.76 26.78
CA ILE A 543 -8.74 -6.55 25.64
C ILE A 543 -7.56 -7.34 25.07
N PRO A 544 -7.70 -8.65 24.80
CA PRO A 544 -6.64 -9.42 24.17
C PRO A 544 -6.27 -8.87 22.79
N VAL A 545 -4.98 -8.73 22.53
CA VAL A 545 -4.49 -8.27 21.22
C VAL A 545 -4.80 -9.32 20.15
N LYS A 546 -5.68 -8.98 19.21
CA LYS A 546 -5.83 -9.77 17.98
C LYS A 546 -4.64 -9.52 17.05
N GLN A 547 -3.69 -10.45 17.04
CA GLN A 547 -2.49 -10.38 16.21
C GLN A 547 -2.81 -10.28 14.72
N THR A 548 -3.93 -10.85 14.29
CA THR A 548 -4.41 -10.81 12.91
C THR A 548 -4.73 -9.37 12.45
N ILE A 549 -5.31 -8.56 13.35
CA ILE A 549 -5.63 -7.14 13.10
C ILE A 549 -4.32 -6.34 13.05
N ALA A 550 -3.44 -6.51 14.03
CA ALA A 550 -2.16 -5.81 14.09
C ALA A 550 -1.32 -6.06 12.83
N TRP A 551 -1.17 -7.33 12.44
CA TRP A 551 -0.43 -7.71 11.24
C TRP A 551 -1.03 -7.08 9.98
N TYR A 552 -2.36 -7.12 9.85
CA TYR A 552 -3.04 -6.56 8.68
C TYR A 552 -2.80 -5.05 8.56
N ILE A 553 -2.87 -4.30 9.67
CA ILE A 553 -2.55 -2.86 9.68
C ILE A 553 -1.10 -2.65 9.20
N GLU A 554 -0.14 -3.38 9.76
CA GLU A 554 1.28 -3.21 9.45
C GLU A 554 1.62 -3.54 7.97
N HIS A 555 0.94 -4.52 7.36
CA HIS A 555 1.37 -5.10 6.08
C HIS A 555 0.45 -4.82 4.89
N ALA A 556 -0.87 -4.70 5.09
CA ALA A 556 -1.81 -4.55 3.98
C ALA A 556 -1.72 -3.18 3.30
N PHE A 557 -1.12 -2.20 3.98
CA PHE A 557 -1.07 -0.80 3.56
C PHE A 557 0.34 -0.33 3.20
N LYS A 558 1.24 -1.26 2.82
CA LYS A 558 2.59 -0.91 2.33
C LYS A 558 2.55 -0.04 1.07
N ASP A 559 1.50 -0.16 0.26
CA ASP A 559 1.28 0.72 -0.88
C ASP A 559 0.46 1.96 -0.46
N PRO A 560 1.05 3.17 -0.54
CA PRO A 560 0.45 4.41 -0.05
C PRO A 560 -0.84 4.81 -0.79
N LYS A 561 -1.22 4.14 -1.88
CA LYS A 561 -2.51 4.36 -2.54
C LYS A 561 -3.70 3.80 -1.76
N TYR A 562 -3.49 2.87 -0.83
CA TYR A 562 -4.56 2.28 -0.03
C TYR A 562 -4.69 3.01 1.31
N LYS A 563 -5.54 4.03 1.35
CA LYS A 563 -5.80 4.85 2.55
C LYS A 563 -7.19 4.65 3.17
N ALA A 564 -7.81 3.52 2.88
CA ALA A 564 -9.16 3.21 3.35
C ALA A 564 -9.15 2.21 4.51
N PHE A 565 -9.52 2.69 5.70
CA PHE A 565 -9.85 1.86 6.84
C PHE A 565 -11.29 1.34 6.67
N ASN A 566 -11.44 0.06 6.34
CA ASN A 566 -12.74 -0.57 6.15
C ASN A 566 -12.88 -1.78 7.06
N LEU A 567 -13.85 -1.79 7.96
CA LEU A 567 -14.02 -2.89 8.93
C LEU A 567 -14.07 -4.29 8.28
N LYS A 568 -14.68 -4.43 7.09
CA LYS A 568 -14.76 -5.71 6.38
C LYS A 568 -13.38 -6.25 5.96
N MET A 569 -12.35 -5.42 5.89
CA MET A 569 -10.99 -5.86 5.53
C MET A 569 -10.42 -6.89 6.51
N PHE A 570 -10.80 -6.82 7.78
CA PHE A 570 -10.33 -7.74 8.82
C PHE A 570 -10.98 -9.14 8.75
N THR A 571 -11.97 -9.34 7.88
CA THR A 571 -12.65 -10.64 7.71
C THR A 571 -11.96 -11.57 6.71
N LYS A 572 -10.98 -11.07 5.95
CA LYS A 572 -10.35 -11.79 4.82
C LYS A 572 -9.71 -13.12 5.25
N HIS A 573 -9.19 -13.20 6.47
CA HIS A 573 -8.48 -14.37 6.99
C HIS A 573 -9.26 -15.14 8.06
N ASN A 574 -10.00 -14.45 8.94
CA ASN A 574 -10.67 -15.08 10.08
C ASN A 574 -12.17 -15.36 9.85
N ARG A 575 -12.75 -14.93 8.72
CA ARG A 575 -14.20 -14.99 8.37
C ARG A 575 -15.17 -14.30 9.34
N GLU A 576 -14.76 -14.02 10.57
CA GLU A 576 -15.54 -13.31 11.60
C GLU A 576 -15.09 -11.86 11.75
N LEU A 577 -16.07 -10.98 11.99
CA LEU A 577 -15.82 -9.56 12.27
C LEU A 577 -15.37 -9.37 13.73
N PRO A 578 -14.53 -8.37 14.03
CA PRO A 578 -14.24 -7.99 15.41
C PRO A 578 -15.52 -7.67 16.18
N THR A 579 -15.57 -8.00 17.46
CA THR A 579 -16.72 -7.68 18.33
C THR A 579 -16.76 -6.18 18.67
N ASN A 580 -17.89 -5.70 19.21
CA ASN A 580 -18.04 -4.30 19.58
C ASN A 580 -16.96 -3.83 20.58
N GLN A 581 -16.55 -4.70 21.50
CA GLN A 581 -15.49 -4.40 22.48
C GLN A 581 -14.10 -4.33 21.81
N GLU A 582 -13.79 -5.29 20.94
CA GLU A 582 -12.50 -5.35 20.23
C GLU A 582 -12.30 -4.16 19.28
N LEU A 583 -13.38 -3.53 18.82
CA LEU A 583 -13.31 -2.33 17.99
C LEU A 583 -12.91 -1.07 18.75
N ILE A 584 -13.13 -1.01 20.07
CA ILE A 584 -12.80 0.18 20.87
C ILE A 584 -11.31 0.55 20.77
N PRO A 585 -10.34 -0.33 21.11
CA PRO A 585 -8.91 0.02 21.00
C PRO A 585 -8.50 0.30 19.55
N LEU A 586 -9.14 -0.36 18.58
CA LEU A 586 -8.86 -0.17 17.17
C LEU A 586 -9.31 1.21 16.66
N ILE A 587 -10.53 1.64 16.99
CA ILE A 587 -11.03 2.98 16.62
C ILE A 587 -10.30 4.06 17.41
N HIS A 588 -9.95 3.81 18.68
CA HIS A 588 -9.14 4.75 19.45
C HIS A 588 -7.77 4.99 18.79
N SER A 589 -7.13 3.95 18.25
CA SER A 589 -5.86 4.11 17.53
C SER A 589 -5.94 5.04 16.30
N LEU A 590 -7.14 5.27 15.75
CA LEU A 590 -7.39 6.20 14.64
C LEU A 590 -7.54 7.67 15.05
N ARG A 591 -7.70 7.99 16.35
CA ARG A 591 -7.93 9.38 16.83
C ARG A 591 -6.88 10.36 16.32
N TYR A 592 -5.62 9.94 16.31
CA TYR A 592 -4.45 10.74 15.92
C TYR A 592 -3.66 10.08 14.78
N ASP A 593 -4.33 9.22 14.01
CA ASP A 593 -3.75 8.65 12.81
C ASP A 593 -3.59 9.73 11.72
N TRP A 594 -2.51 9.62 10.95
CA TRP A 594 -2.18 10.57 9.89
C TRP A 594 -2.16 9.96 8.49
N PHE A 595 -2.70 8.76 8.32
CA PHE A 595 -2.59 7.98 7.09
C PHE A 595 -3.94 7.70 6.42
N PHE A 596 -4.93 7.28 7.20
CA PHE A 596 -6.24 6.88 6.69
C PHE A 596 -7.09 8.11 6.35
N GLU A 597 -7.50 8.17 5.09
CA GLU A 597 -8.36 9.23 4.56
C GLU A 597 -9.82 8.76 4.44
N GLU A 598 -10.07 7.45 4.45
CA GLU A 598 -11.41 6.87 4.43
C GLU A 598 -11.65 5.99 5.65
N PHE A 599 -12.76 6.23 6.36
CA PHE A 599 -13.24 5.42 7.47
C PHE A 599 -14.60 4.81 7.13
N THR A 600 -14.67 3.47 7.09
CA THR A 600 -15.85 2.73 6.65
C THR A 600 -16.25 1.63 7.63
N ILE A 601 -17.46 1.75 8.16
CA ILE A 601 -18.21 0.70 8.86
C ILE A 601 -19.54 0.52 8.13
N LYS A 602 -19.80 -0.69 7.62
CA LYS A 602 -21.03 -1.04 6.89
C LYS A 602 -21.59 -2.37 7.34
N GLU A 603 -22.91 -2.46 7.46
CA GLU A 603 -23.62 -3.72 7.77
C GLU A 603 -23.08 -4.37 9.05
N TYR A 604 -22.89 -3.58 10.09
CA TYR A 604 -22.31 -4.01 11.36
C TYR A 604 -23.15 -3.49 12.51
N LYS A 605 -23.63 -4.39 13.38
CA LYS A 605 -24.46 -4.01 14.52
C LYS A 605 -23.63 -3.32 15.60
N VAL A 606 -23.79 -2.00 15.72
CA VAL A 606 -23.19 -1.18 16.78
C VAL A 606 -24.23 -0.98 17.89
N ASP A 607 -24.18 -1.80 18.92
CA ASP A 607 -25.07 -1.75 20.08
C ASP A 607 -24.38 -1.34 21.39
N SER A 608 -23.05 -1.27 21.40
CA SER A 608 -22.27 -0.81 22.55
C SER A 608 -22.22 0.72 22.63
N LYS A 609 -22.70 1.29 23.75
CA LYS A 609 -22.56 2.74 24.03
C LYS A 609 -21.10 3.19 24.08
N ASP A 610 -20.20 2.33 24.56
CA ASP A 610 -18.77 2.63 24.64
C ASP A 610 -18.16 2.74 23.24
N LEU A 611 -18.57 1.87 22.31
CA LEU A 611 -18.10 1.94 20.92
C LEU A 611 -18.60 3.22 20.22
N ILE A 612 -19.85 3.61 20.47
CA ILE A 612 -20.40 4.87 19.93
C ILE A 612 -19.61 6.07 20.48
N SER A 613 -19.35 6.08 21.79
CA SER A 613 -18.53 7.13 22.42
C SER A 613 -17.12 7.19 21.84
N GLU A 614 -16.54 6.04 21.49
CA GLU A 614 -15.22 5.97 20.88
C GLU A 614 -15.22 6.49 19.44
N ILE A 615 -16.24 6.14 18.63
CA ILE A 615 -16.43 6.71 17.28
C ILE A 615 -16.56 8.23 17.35
N ILE A 616 -17.37 8.74 18.28
CA ILE A 616 -17.54 10.19 18.49
C ILE A 616 -16.20 10.83 18.86
N SER A 617 -15.45 10.21 19.78
CA SER A 617 -14.15 10.72 20.20
C SER A 617 -13.13 10.73 19.06
N MET A 618 -13.13 9.70 18.22
CA MET A 618 -12.32 9.64 17.00
C MET A 618 -12.66 10.77 16.03
N LEU A 619 -13.93 11.00 15.74
CA LEU A 619 -14.36 12.09 14.86
C LEU A 619 -14.05 13.48 15.45
N SER A 620 -14.05 13.62 16.78
CA SER A 620 -13.73 14.88 17.47
C SER A 620 -12.25 15.27 17.41
N SER A 621 -11.36 14.34 17.08
CA SER A 621 -9.90 14.53 17.15
C SER A 621 -9.21 14.33 15.81
N ASN A 622 -9.73 13.43 14.98
CA ASN A 622 -9.13 13.11 13.69
C ASN A 622 -9.25 14.28 12.70
N SER A 623 -8.20 14.52 11.94
CA SER A 623 -8.10 15.59 10.93
C SER A 623 -7.78 15.08 9.52
N THR A 624 -7.62 13.77 9.36
CA THR A 624 -7.17 13.13 8.12
C THR A 624 -8.29 12.49 7.33
N ILE A 625 -9.36 12.05 8.00
CA ILE A 625 -10.52 11.44 7.35
C ILE A 625 -11.25 12.49 6.50
N THR A 626 -11.38 12.19 5.21
CA THR A 626 -12.16 12.95 4.23
C THR A 626 -13.35 12.15 3.68
N SER A 627 -13.35 10.83 3.80
CA SER A 627 -14.48 9.96 3.42
C SER A 627 -14.98 9.19 4.63
N LEU A 628 -16.20 9.52 5.08
CA LEU A 628 -16.85 8.89 6.22
C LEU A 628 -18.02 8.03 5.75
N THR A 629 -17.99 6.74 6.05
CA THR A 629 -19.12 5.83 5.82
C THR A 629 -19.51 5.09 7.09
N LEU A 630 -20.71 5.38 7.58
CA LEU A 630 -21.37 4.73 8.71
C LEU A 630 -22.73 4.24 8.23
N SER A 631 -22.83 3.05 7.63
CA SER A 631 -24.06 2.61 6.95
C SER A 631 -24.61 1.30 7.48
N ASN A 632 -25.94 1.23 7.66
CA ASN A 632 -26.63 0.06 8.20
C ASN A 632 -26.00 -0.45 9.51
N LEU A 633 -25.87 0.44 10.50
CA LEU A 633 -25.20 0.11 11.75
C LEU A 633 -26.13 -0.42 12.85
N SER A 634 -27.45 -0.45 12.59
CA SER A 634 -28.46 -0.90 13.56
C SER A 634 -28.32 -0.26 14.95
N MET A 635 -27.81 0.97 15.01
CA MET A 635 -27.62 1.76 16.23
C MET A 635 -28.96 2.23 16.80
N ALA A 636 -28.97 2.64 18.07
CA ALA A 636 -30.12 3.35 18.63
C ALA A 636 -30.37 4.65 17.85
N ARG A 637 -31.63 4.95 17.52
CA ARG A 637 -32.01 6.03 16.58
C ARG A 637 -31.47 7.41 16.99
N GLU A 638 -31.41 7.67 18.28
CA GLU A 638 -30.90 8.92 18.89
C GLU A 638 -29.37 9.07 18.86
N SER A 639 -28.62 7.98 18.60
CA SER A 639 -27.15 7.98 18.68
C SER A 639 -26.49 8.80 17.57
N MET A 640 -27.17 8.98 16.45
CA MET A 640 -26.67 9.78 15.33
C MET A 640 -26.65 11.28 15.65
N ALA A 641 -27.52 11.77 16.53
CA ALA A 641 -27.52 13.17 16.96
C ALA A 641 -26.14 13.58 17.52
N ASN A 642 -25.61 12.80 18.47
CA ASN A 642 -24.32 13.08 19.10
C ASN A 642 -23.14 13.05 18.11
N ILE A 643 -23.22 12.19 17.07
CA ILE A 643 -22.20 12.13 16.02
C ILE A 643 -22.21 13.43 15.22
N PHE A 644 -23.38 13.90 14.78
CA PHE A 644 -23.47 15.15 14.02
C PHE A 644 -23.15 16.39 14.85
N ASP A 645 -23.55 16.42 16.13
CA ASP A 645 -23.21 17.53 17.03
C ASP A 645 -21.69 17.68 17.18
N VAL A 646 -20.94 16.57 17.21
CA VAL A 646 -19.47 16.60 17.25
C VAL A 646 -18.85 16.96 15.91
N ILE A 647 -19.32 16.36 14.80
CA ILE A 647 -18.81 16.67 13.46
C ILE A 647 -19.03 18.15 13.12
N GLN A 648 -20.18 18.74 13.48
CA GLN A 648 -20.50 20.14 13.24
C GLN A 648 -19.49 21.09 13.89
N ASN A 649 -19.00 20.74 15.08
CA ASN A 649 -18.06 21.58 15.83
C ASN A 649 -16.60 21.36 15.43
N GLN A 650 -16.30 20.33 14.63
CA GLN A 650 -14.93 19.96 14.28
C GLN A 650 -14.46 20.60 12.97
N LYS A 651 -13.74 21.72 13.08
CA LYS A 651 -13.27 22.51 11.92
C LYS A 651 -12.19 21.83 11.07
N SER A 652 -11.46 20.87 11.63
CA SER A 652 -10.41 20.14 10.92
C SER A 652 -10.96 19.02 10.03
N LEU A 653 -12.18 18.53 10.30
CA LEU A 653 -12.75 17.38 9.60
C LEU A 653 -13.44 17.82 8.30
N LYS A 654 -12.65 17.90 7.23
CA LYS A 654 -13.10 18.38 5.91
C LYS A 654 -13.58 17.21 5.05
N LEU A 655 -14.81 16.77 5.31
CA LEU A 655 -15.40 15.63 4.60
C LEU A 655 -15.69 15.98 3.12
N ARG A 656 -15.19 15.14 2.22
CA ARG A 656 -15.55 15.07 0.80
C ARG A 656 -16.68 14.10 0.52
N LYS A 657 -16.77 13.03 1.31
CA LYS A 657 -17.81 12.00 1.16
C LYS A 657 -18.41 11.68 2.52
N LEU A 658 -19.73 11.75 2.58
CA LEU A 658 -20.51 11.32 3.74
C LEU A 658 -21.56 10.30 3.30
N ASN A 659 -21.49 9.10 3.87
CA ASN A 659 -22.48 8.06 3.67
C ASN A 659 -22.99 7.55 5.01
N ILE A 660 -24.26 7.86 5.30
CA ILE A 660 -24.98 7.47 6.52
C ILE A 660 -26.20 6.60 6.21
N SER A 661 -26.24 6.03 5.01
CA SER A 661 -27.40 5.31 4.49
C SER A 661 -27.84 4.13 5.36
N ASN A 662 -29.13 3.82 5.32
CA ASN A 662 -29.76 2.70 6.03
C ASN A 662 -29.62 2.78 7.57
N ASN A 663 -29.42 3.97 8.12
CA ASN A 663 -29.56 4.20 9.56
C ASN A 663 -30.87 4.94 9.81
N VAL A 664 -31.85 4.25 10.38
CA VAL A 664 -33.14 4.87 10.73
C VAL A 664 -32.92 5.90 11.84
N MET A 665 -33.25 7.15 11.56
CA MET A 665 -33.11 8.27 12.51
C MET A 665 -34.47 8.68 13.10
N ASP A 666 -34.40 9.28 14.29
CA ASP A 666 -35.48 10.06 14.89
C ASP A 666 -35.37 11.54 14.51
N ASP A 667 -36.40 12.33 14.82
CA ASP A 667 -36.45 13.75 14.44
C ASP A 667 -35.31 14.55 15.09
N LYS A 668 -34.88 14.17 16.30
CA LYS A 668 -33.72 14.79 16.97
C LYS A 668 -32.44 14.60 16.14
N SER A 669 -32.14 13.37 15.73
CA SER A 669 -30.94 13.08 14.93
C SER A 669 -31.00 13.70 13.54
N LEU A 670 -32.19 13.76 12.91
CA LEU A 670 -32.39 14.48 11.65
C LEU A 670 -32.12 15.98 11.81
N ASN A 671 -32.60 16.61 12.89
CA ASN A 671 -32.35 18.02 13.16
C ASN A 671 -30.87 18.32 13.44
N SER A 672 -30.15 17.45 14.16
CA SER A 672 -28.69 17.56 14.31
C SER A 672 -27.98 17.40 12.96
N PHE A 673 -28.42 16.49 12.10
CA PHE A 673 -27.88 16.35 10.74
C PHE A 673 -28.10 17.61 9.90
N PHE A 674 -29.30 18.19 9.92
CA PHE A 674 -29.59 19.45 9.21
C PHE A 674 -28.76 20.61 9.77
N SER A 675 -28.56 20.66 11.10
CA SER A 675 -27.69 21.65 11.74
C SER A 675 -26.24 21.49 11.27
N TYR A 676 -25.74 20.26 11.14
CA TYR A 676 -24.42 20.00 10.55
C TYR A 676 -24.32 20.51 9.11
N LEU A 677 -25.32 20.24 8.26
CA LEU A 677 -25.32 20.74 6.88
C LEU A 677 -25.33 22.26 6.80
N GLN A 678 -26.02 22.92 7.73
CA GLN A 678 -26.17 24.37 7.74
C GLN A 678 -24.95 25.09 8.34
N TYR A 679 -24.38 24.57 9.43
CA TYR A 679 -23.40 25.28 10.26
C TYR A 679 -22.02 24.61 10.29
N GLY A 680 -21.89 23.38 9.80
CA GLY A 680 -20.63 22.63 9.76
C GLY A 680 -19.75 22.95 8.54
N GLU A 681 -18.54 22.37 8.52
CA GLU A 681 -17.58 22.49 7.41
C GLU A 681 -17.94 21.54 6.25
N THR A 682 -18.92 21.92 5.42
CA THR A 682 -19.39 21.11 4.27
C THR A 682 -18.85 21.58 2.92
N ASN A 683 -17.97 22.58 2.88
CA ASN A 683 -17.50 23.22 1.66
C ASN A 683 -16.71 22.30 0.71
N GLN A 684 -16.19 21.18 1.21
CA GLN A 684 -15.51 20.17 0.40
C GLN A 684 -16.39 18.95 0.11
N LEU A 685 -17.63 18.91 0.61
CA LEU A 685 -18.50 17.76 0.47
C LEU A 685 -18.91 17.60 -1.00
N GLU A 686 -18.43 16.55 -1.65
CA GLU A 686 -18.67 16.20 -3.05
C GLU A 686 -19.79 15.14 -3.16
N THR A 687 -19.86 14.21 -2.21
CA THR A 687 -20.81 13.09 -2.22
C THR A 687 -21.58 13.01 -0.91
N LEU A 688 -22.90 13.08 -0.99
CA LEU A 688 -23.80 12.88 0.14
C LEU A 688 -24.76 11.71 -0.15
N ASN A 689 -24.62 10.65 0.63
CA ASN A 689 -25.53 9.51 0.60
C ASN A 689 -26.31 9.38 1.91
N ILE A 690 -27.59 9.72 1.82
CA ILE A 690 -28.55 9.67 2.92
C ILE A 690 -29.74 8.78 2.60
N SER A 691 -29.51 7.69 1.86
CA SER A 691 -30.59 6.78 1.51
C SER A 691 -31.18 6.06 2.73
N SER A 692 -32.49 5.90 2.75
CA SER A 692 -33.24 5.15 3.78
C SER A 692 -32.91 5.57 5.22
N ILE A 693 -32.78 6.88 5.48
CA ILE A 693 -32.54 7.42 6.83
C ILE A 693 -33.83 7.74 7.59
N ASN A 694 -34.98 7.33 7.06
CA ASN A 694 -36.33 7.63 7.57
C ASN A 694 -36.73 9.11 7.46
N MET A 695 -36.21 9.83 6.45
CA MET A 695 -36.68 11.17 6.13
C MET A 695 -38.07 11.08 5.46
N ASN A 696 -38.99 11.95 5.87
CA ASN A 696 -40.38 11.98 5.41
C ASN A 696 -40.73 13.32 4.76
N ILE A 697 -41.97 13.46 4.29
CA ILE A 697 -42.45 14.63 3.56
C ILE A 697 -42.24 15.92 4.39
N GLN A 698 -42.49 15.88 5.70
CA GLN A 698 -42.38 17.05 6.60
C GLN A 698 -40.93 17.52 6.75
N HIS A 699 -39.94 16.63 6.59
CA HIS A 699 -38.52 16.93 6.75
C HIS A 699 -37.85 17.52 5.50
N ILE A 700 -38.40 17.28 4.30
CA ILE A 700 -37.77 17.68 3.03
C ILE A 700 -37.48 19.17 2.98
N ARG A 701 -38.41 20.02 3.44
CA ARG A 701 -38.21 21.47 3.45
C ARG A 701 -37.05 21.88 4.35
N SER A 702 -36.99 21.37 5.59
CA SER A 702 -35.89 21.65 6.52
C SER A 702 -34.55 21.16 5.99
N PHE A 703 -34.52 19.98 5.37
CA PHE A 703 -33.33 19.45 4.71
C PHE A 703 -32.84 20.39 3.59
N ILE A 704 -33.72 20.79 2.68
CA ILE A 704 -33.36 21.70 1.59
C ILE A 704 -32.94 23.07 2.11
N ASP A 705 -33.64 23.62 3.10
CA ASP A 705 -33.27 24.90 3.73
C ASP A 705 -31.88 24.82 4.41
N SER A 706 -31.52 23.67 4.98
CA SER A 706 -30.17 23.44 5.51
C SER A 706 -29.09 23.45 4.42
N LEU A 707 -29.36 22.85 3.25
CA LEU A 707 -28.44 22.89 2.11
C LEU A 707 -28.28 24.29 1.53
N ARG A 708 -29.38 25.06 1.45
CA ARG A 708 -29.39 26.46 0.95
C ARG A 708 -28.54 27.38 1.82
N ARG A 709 -28.64 27.21 3.14
CA ARG A 709 -27.92 28.02 4.13
C ARG A 709 -26.50 27.54 4.37
N GLY A 710 -26.24 26.25 4.15
CA GLY A 710 -24.92 25.63 4.25
C GLY A 710 -24.02 25.94 3.05
N ASN A 711 -22.73 25.61 3.19
CA ASN A 711 -21.77 25.74 2.09
C ASN A 711 -21.63 24.38 1.36
N THR A 712 -22.63 24.01 0.56
CA THR A 712 -22.70 22.68 -0.09
C THR A 712 -22.48 22.74 -1.60
N LYS A 713 -21.88 23.82 -2.11
CA LYS A 713 -21.69 24.08 -3.54
C LYS A 713 -20.81 23.06 -4.25
N SER A 714 -19.96 22.34 -3.52
CA SER A 714 -19.08 21.31 -4.05
C SER A 714 -19.79 19.97 -4.30
N LEU A 715 -21.05 19.81 -3.85
CA LEU A 715 -21.81 18.59 -4.06
C LEU A 715 -21.99 18.31 -5.55
N THR A 716 -21.60 17.10 -5.96
CA THR A 716 -21.79 16.57 -7.31
C THR A 716 -22.65 15.31 -7.30
N SER A 717 -22.77 14.62 -6.16
CA SER A 717 -23.59 13.42 -6.01
C SER A 717 -24.48 13.50 -4.78
N LEU A 718 -25.79 13.36 -4.99
CA LEU A 718 -26.80 13.33 -3.92
C LEU A 718 -27.68 12.09 -4.06
N ASN A 719 -27.70 11.26 -3.01
CA ASN A 719 -28.59 10.09 -2.93
C ASN A 719 -29.62 10.26 -1.81
N LEU A 720 -30.89 10.36 -2.20
CA LEU A 720 -32.06 10.48 -1.33
C LEU A 720 -32.93 9.21 -1.32
N SER A 721 -32.49 8.12 -1.97
CA SER A 721 -33.31 6.95 -2.21
C SER A 721 -33.91 6.33 -0.95
N GLY A 722 -35.10 5.75 -1.05
CA GLY A 722 -35.79 5.11 0.09
C GLY A 722 -36.31 6.07 1.17
N ASN A 723 -36.22 7.39 0.98
CA ASN A 723 -36.85 8.39 1.85
C ASN A 723 -38.17 8.89 1.25
N LYS A 724 -39.16 9.23 2.08
CA LYS A 724 -40.50 9.57 1.59
C LYS A 724 -40.59 11.06 1.21
N ILE A 725 -40.34 11.39 -0.06
CA ILE A 725 -40.40 12.77 -0.58
C ILE A 725 -41.85 13.17 -0.92
N GLY A 726 -42.63 12.26 -1.50
CA GLY A 726 -44.03 12.53 -1.84
C GLY A 726 -44.20 13.71 -2.80
N ASP A 727 -45.00 14.68 -2.37
CA ASP A 727 -45.38 15.87 -3.17
C ASP A 727 -44.42 17.04 -2.99
N ASN A 728 -43.40 16.90 -2.12
CA ASN A 728 -42.41 17.94 -1.85
C ASN A 728 -41.24 17.93 -2.85
N GLY A 729 -41.43 17.33 -4.04
CA GLY A 729 -40.45 17.37 -5.12
C GLY A 729 -40.11 18.81 -5.54
N TYR A 730 -41.04 19.75 -5.37
CA TYR A 730 -40.87 21.15 -5.77
C TYR A 730 -39.74 21.85 -4.99
N GLU A 731 -39.52 21.50 -3.72
CA GLU A 731 -38.42 22.07 -2.91
C GLU A 731 -37.07 21.67 -3.49
N ILE A 732 -36.95 20.39 -3.87
CA ILE A 732 -35.74 19.83 -4.47
C ILE A 732 -35.51 20.45 -5.84
N SER A 733 -36.54 20.56 -6.68
CA SER A 733 -36.42 21.19 -8.00
C SER A 733 -36.01 22.65 -7.93
N ARG A 734 -36.61 23.42 -7.00
CA ARG A 734 -36.24 24.82 -6.77
C ARG A 734 -34.80 24.95 -6.31
N TRP A 735 -34.35 24.06 -5.43
CA TRP A 735 -32.96 24.04 -4.99
C TRP A 735 -31.99 23.67 -6.10
N LEU A 736 -32.28 22.64 -6.89
CA LEU A 736 -31.46 22.25 -8.05
C LEU A 736 -31.32 23.38 -9.07
N THR A 737 -32.39 24.16 -9.28
CA THR A 737 -32.40 25.30 -10.20
C THR A 737 -31.54 26.46 -9.70
N ASN A 738 -31.56 26.75 -8.40
CA ASN A 738 -30.95 27.95 -7.85
C ASN A 738 -29.54 27.72 -7.28
N GLU A 739 -29.38 26.74 -6.38
CA GLU A 739 -28.15 26.53 -5.62
C GLU A 739 -27.44 25.21 -5.98
N GLY A 740 -28.17 24.19 -6.42
CA GLY A 740 -27.71 22.82 -6.66
C GLY A 740 -27.24 22.52 -8.10
N SER A 741 -26.85 23.53 -8.87
CA SER A 741 -26.54 23.39 -10.31
C SER A 741 -25.32 22.51 -10.63
N ASN A 742 -24.46 22.23 -9.63
CA ASN A 742 -23.27 21.38 -9.76
C ASN A 742 -23.56 19.87 -9.63
N ILE A 743 -24.78 19.49 -9.24
CA ILE A 743 -25.17 18.08 -9.10
C ILE A 743 -25.10 17.37 -10.45
N LYS A 744 -24.30 16.30 -10.50
CA LYS A 744 -24.12 15.41 -11.65
C LYS A 744 -24.85 14.08 -11.48
N GLN A 745 -24.94 13.58 -10.25
CA GLN A 745 -25.61 12.33 -9.93
C GLN A 745 -26.72 12.59 -8.92
N LEU A 746 -27.96 12.26 -9.29
CA LEU A 746 -29.12 12.42 -8.44
C LEU A 746 -29.90 11.11 -8.39
N ASP A 747 -30.01 10.54 -7.19
CA ASP A 747 -30.80 9.33 -6.94
C ASP A 747 -32.01 9.66 -6.06
N LEU A 748 -33.19 9.56 -6.67
CA LEU A 748 -34.51 9.74 -6.06
C LEU A 748 -35.30 8.43 -6.10
N SER A 749 -34.63 7.27 -6.19
CA SER A 749 -35.30 5.98 -6.29
C SER A 749 -36.08 5.63 -5.01
N ASP A 750 -37.24 4.99 -5.16
CA ASP A 750 -38.07 4.54 -4.05
C ASP A 750 -38.42 5.67 -3.05
N THR A 751 -38.70 6.87 -3.57
CA THR A 751 -38.99 8.04 -2.73
C THR A 751 -40.46 8.42 -2.66
N MET A 752 -41.32 7.63 -3.31
CA MET A 752 -42.73 7.96 -3.56
C MET A 752 -42.92 9.33 -4.23
N LEU A 753 -41.95 9.76 -5.04
CA LEU A 753 -41.97 11.05 -5.70
C LEU A 753 -43.16 11.15 -6.66
N LYS A 754 -44.01 12.18 -6.49
CA LYS A 754 -44.95 12.57 -7.54
C LYS A 754 -44.23 13.45 -8.55
N ILE A 755 -43.96 12.92 -9.73
CA ILE A 755 -43.17 13.60 -10.77
C ILE A 755 -43.74 14.97 -11.17
N LYS A 756 -45.07 15.15 -11.08
CA LYS A 756 -45.72 16.46 -11.29
C LYS A 756 -45.23 17.56 -10.33
N SER A 757 -44.80 17.19 -9.13
CA SER A 757 -44.23 18.14 -8.16
C SER A 757 -42.76 18.47 -8.43
N PHE A 758 -42.04 17.60 -9.14
CA PHE A 758 -40.63 17.78 -9.46
C PHE A 758 -40.54 18.43 -10.85
N GLN A 759 -40.43 19.76 -10.91
CA GLN A 759 -40.40 20.51 -12.17
C GLN A 759 -39.20 21.46 -12.18
N LEU A 760 -38.35 21.33 -13.20
CA LEU A 760 -37.17 22.18 -13.39
C LEU A 760 -37.53 23.36 -14.31
N SER A 761 -36.88 24.50 -14.12
CA SER A 761 -37.14 25.71 -14.90
C SER A 761 -35.92 26.32 -15.58
N ASP A 762 -34.70 25.83 -15.31
CA ASP A 762 -33.46 26.29 -15.95
C ASP A 762 -32.77 25.15 -16.71
N ALA A 763 -32.31 25.44 -17.93
CA ALA A 763 -31.67 24.49 -18.83
C ALA A 763 -30.16 24.29 -18.54
N ASN A 764 -29.63 24.86 -17.45
CA ASN A 764 -28.22 24.78 -17.08
C ASN A 764 -27.85 23.60 -16.17
N SER A 765 -28.76 22.63 -15.99
CA SER A 765 -28.52 21.47 -15.11
C SER A 765 -27.26 20.69 -15.50
N SER A 766 -26.45 20.35 -14.49
CA SER A 766 -25.26 19.50 -14.67
C SER A 766 -25.53 18.01 -14.52
N ILE A 767 -26.78 17.60 -14.32
CA ILE A 767 -27.14 16.21 -14.06
C ILE A 767 -26.81 15.33 -15.27
N GLU A 768 -25.93 14.36 -15.03
CA GLU A 768 -25.51 13.34 -15.99
C GLU A 768 -26.20 12.00 -15.71
N THR A 769 -26.55 11.72 -14.46
CA THR A 769 -27.22 10.49 -14.04
C THR A 769 -28.43 10.81 -13.16
N LEU A 770 -29.59 10.32 -13.55
CA LEU A 770 -30.84 10.46 -12.81
C LEU A 770 -31.46 9.08 -12.56
N ASP A 771 -31.66 8.74 -11.29
CA ASP A 771 -32.38 7.55 -10.88
C ASP A 771 -33.75 7.90 -10.30
N LEU A 772 -34.81 7.43 -10.96
CA LEU A 772 -36.20 7.58 -10.54
C LEU A 772 -36.85 6.22 -10.28
N SER A 773 -36.07 5.14 -10.22
CA SER A 773 -36.59 3.78 -10.10
C SER A 773 -37.52 3.61 -8.89
N LYS A 774 -38.48 2.69 -8.99
CA LYS A 774 -39.48 2.37 -7.95
C LYS A 774 -40.43 3.52 -7.58
N ASN A 775 -40.40 4.67 -8.27
CA ASN A 775 -41.46 5.68 -8.17
C ASN A 775 -42.58 5.40 -9.17
N LEU A 776 -43.83 5.53 -8.74
CA LEU A 776 -44.97 5.12 -9.56
C LEU A 776 -45.38 6.23 -10.55
N PHE A 777 -45.24 5.97 -11.86
CA PHE A 777 -45.61 6.84 -12.97
C PHE A 777 -46.65 6.13 -13.86
N ARG A 778 -47.90 6.06 -13.39
CA ARG A 778 -48.93 5.16 -13.95
C ARG A 778 -49.84 5.81 -14.99
N ILE A 779 -49.91 7.14 -15.01
CA ILE A 779 -50.83 7.89 -15.87
C ILE A 779 -50.06 8.70 -16.92
N LYS A 780 -50.72 9.04 -18.04
CA LYS A 780 -50.11 9.81 -19.13
C LYS A 780 -49.56 11.17 -18.66
N ASP A 781 -50.25 11.83 -17.73
CA ASP A 781 -49.83 13.12 -17.16
C ASP A 781 -48.49 13.03 -16.40
N ASP A 782 -48.20 11.89 -15.77
CA ASP A 782 -46.91 11.65 -15.12
C ASP A 782 -45.79 11.62 -16.16
N ILE A 783 -46.06 11.00 -17.31
CA ILE A 783 -45.09 10.90 -18.40
C ILE A 783 -44.87 12.24 -19.07
N GLN A 784 -45.93 13.04 -19.26
CA GLN A 784 -45.78 14.42 -19.73
C GLN A 784 -44.93 15.23 -18.76
N SER A 785 -45.17 15.10 -17.45
CA SER A 785 -44.40 15.78 -16.42
C SER A 785 -42.94 15.33 -16.40
N LEU A 786 -42.68 14.03 -16.59
CA LEU A 786 -41.33 13.48 -16.72
C LEU A 786 -40.62 14.03 -17.95
N SER A 787 -41.28 13.99 -19.12
CA SER A 787 -40.76 14.56 -20.36
C SER A 787 -40.41 16.04 -20.17
N ASN A 788 -41.26 16.82 -19.51
CA ASN A 788 -40.99 18.22 -19.18
C ASN A 788 -39.73 18.38 -18.30
N VAL A 789 -39.54 17.53 -17.30
CA VAL A 789 -38.31 17.55 -16.47
C VAL A 789 -37.09 17.26 -17.30
N LEU A 790 -37.16 16.23 -18.14
CA LEU A 790 -36.04 15.81 -18.98
C LEU A 790 -35.62 16.93 -19.94
N LEU A 791 -36.54 17.78 -20.43
CA LEU A 791 -36.23 18.98 -21.24
C LEU A 791 -35.13 19.85 -20.66
N TYR A 792 -35.08 19.97 -19.33
CA TYR A 792 -34.13 20.83 -18.61
C TYR A 792 -32.84 20.10 -18.20
N LEU A 793 -32.59 18.88 -18.71
CA LEU A 793 -31.41 18.05 -18.40
C LEU A 793 -30.54 17.78 -19.64
N PRO A 794 -29.86 18.80 -20.21
CA PRO A 794 -29.13 18.64 -21.47
C PRO A 794 -27.89 17.75 -21.39
N LYS A 795 -27.32 17.55 -20.19
CA LYS A 795 -26.11 16.73 -19.97
C LYS A 795 -26.43 15.28 -19.57
N LEU A 796 -27.71 14.89 -19.55
CA LEU A 796 -28.13 13.57 -19.09
C LEU A 796 -27.55 12.47 -19.99
N LYS A 797 -26.88 11.50 -19.37
CA LYS A 797 -26.27 10.34 -20.02
C LYS A 797 -26.89 9.03 -19.54
N SER A 798 -27.43 9.00 -18.33
CA SER A 798 -28.01 7.81 -17.71
C SER A 798 -29.35 8.13 -17.07
N LEU A 799 -30.37 7.36 -17.41
CA LEU A 799 -31.71 7.44 -16.84
C LEU A 799 -32.18 6.06 -16.40
N ASN A 800 -32.51 5.96 -15.11
CA ASN A 800 -33.07 4.74 -14.54
C ASN A 800 -34.56 4.93 -14.18
N LEU A 801 -35.40 4.15 -14.85
CA LEU A 801 -36.84 4.08 -14.68
C LEU A 801 -37.30 2.67 -14.27
N ASN A 802 -36.40 1.86 -13.68
CA ASN A 802 -36.72 0.51 -13.23
C ASN A 802 -37.95 0.52 -12.29
N LYS A 803 -38.93 -0.36 -12.53
CA LYS A 803 -40.10 -0.56 -11.67
C LYS A 803 -40.93 0.71 -11.43
N THR A 804 -41.03 1.57 -12.42
CA THR A 804 -41.81 2.81 -12.33
C THR A 804 -43.27 2.65 -12.79
N MET A 805 -43.63 1.50 -13.35
CA MET A 805 -44.97 1.18 -13.87
C MET A 805 -45.41 2.09 -15.04
N ILE A 806 -44.46 2.53 -15.87
CA ILE A 806 -44.76 3.40 -17.02
C ILE A 806 -45.64 2.68 -18.05
N PRO A 807 -46.75 3.30 -18.52
CA PRO A 807 -47.57 2.74 -19.60
C PRO A 807 -46.79 2.60 -20.91
N SER A 808 -46.91 1.44 -21.57
CA SER A 808 -46.17 1.11 -22.81
C SER A 808 -46.39 2.14 -23.92
N ASP A 809 -47.62 2.67 -24.07
CA ASP A 809 -47.97 3.62 -25.14
C ASP A 809 -47.38 5.03 -24.96
N SER A 810 -46.90 5.36 -23.76
CA SER A 810 -46.39 6.69 -23.40
C SER A 810 -44.86 6.78 -23.40
N ILE A 811 -44.15 5.66 -23.45
CA ILE A 811 -42.67 5.66 -23.46
C ILE A 811 -42.12 6.32 -24.72
N LYS A 812 -42.88 6.31 -25.83
CA LYS A 812 -42.49 7.04 -27.06
C LYS A 812 -42.17 8.50 -26.79
N ASP A 813 -42.85 9.15 -25.83
CA ASP A 813 -42.68 10.56 -25.51
C ASP A 813 -41.33 10.78 -24.79
N ILE A 814 -40.95 9.84 -23.90
CA ILE A 814 -39.62 9.80 -23.26
C ILE A 814 -38.52 9.54 -24.29
N LEU A 815 -38.73 8.58 -25.20
CA LEU A 815 -37.75 8.24 -26.23
C LEU A 815 -37.53 9.38 -27.21
N GLN A 816 -38.60 10.04 -27.66
CA GLN A 816 -38.53 11.20 -28.53
C GLN A 816 -37.66 12.30 -27.90
N PHE A 817 -37.75 12.50 -26.58
CA PHE A 817 -36.87 13.42 -25.89
C PHE A 817 -35.39 12.99 -25.90
N LEU A 818 -35.10 11.71 -25.65
CA LEU A 818 -33.74 11.20 -25.62
C LEU A 818 -33.00 11.31 -26.97
N ILE A 819 -33.76 11.41 -28.07
CA ILE A 819 -33.25 11.32 -29.44
C ILE A 819 -33.25 12.66 -30.15
N ASN A 820 -34.19 13.57 -29.83
CA ASN A 820 -34.41 14.74 -30.65
C ASN A 820 -33.28 15.78 -30.57
N ASP A 821 -32.64 16.02 -31.72
CA ASP A 821 -32.10 17.31 -32.18
C ASP A 821 -33.26 18.30 -32.44
N ASN A 822 -34.13 18.57 -31.45
CA ASN A 822 -35.33 19.39 -31.66
C ASN A 822 -34.95 20.84 -32.03
N GLN A 823 -34.86 21.15 -33.33
CA GLN A 823 -34.79 22.53 -33.82
C GLN A 823 -36.01 23.36 -33.37
N GLU A 824 -37.18 22.73 -33.21
CA GLU A 824 -38.39 23.39 -32.67
C GLU A 824 -38.33 23.68 -31.16
N LEU A 825 -37.66 22.85 -30.35
CA LEU A 825 -37.45 23.18 -28.93
C LEU A 825 -36.34 24.19 -28.72
N SER A 826 -35.33 24.24 -29.60
CA SER A 826 -34.42 25.39 -29.65
C SER A 826 -35.21 26.70 -29.86
N GLN A 827 -36.26 26.68 -30.68
CA GLN A 827 -37.15 27.83 -30.90
C GLN A 827 -38.14 28.08 -29.75
N GLN A 828 -38.74 27.06 -29.12
CA GLN A 828 -39.63 27.24 -27.97
C GLN A 828 -38.89 27.65 -26.69
N VAL A 829 -37.68 27.13 -26.45
CA VAL A 829 -36.81 27.56 -25.35
C VAL A 829 -36.26 28.97 -25.64
N GLN A 830 -35.95 29.32 -26.90
CA GLN A 830 -35.65 30.70 -27.31
C GLN A 830 -36.82 31.67 -27.11
N GLN A 831 -38.07 31.23 -27.32
CA GLN A 831 -39.25 32.06 -27.05
C GLN A 831 -39.55 32.24 -25.56
N LEU A 832 -39.22 31.26 -24.72
CA LEU A 832 -39.41 31.32 -23.26
C LEU A 832 -38.26 32.06 -22.53
N GLN A 833 -37.12 32.28 -23.19
CA GLN A 833 -35.99 33.06 -22.68
C GLN A 833 -36.02 34.51 -23.20
N ILE A 834 -36.88 35.35 -22.64
CA ILE A 834 -36.68 36.81 -22.70
C ILE A 834 -35.60 37.18 -21.68
N THR A 835 -34.32 36.97 -22.01
CA THR A 835 -33.20 37.86 -21.64
C THR A 835 -31.88 37.34 -22.20
N THR A 836 -31.30 38.16 -23.07
CA THR A 836 -29.87 38.33 -23.40
C THR A 836 -28.87 37.33 -22.81
N GLN A 837 -28.49 36.32 -23.59
CA GLN A 837 -27.12 36.07 -24.06
C GLN A 837 -27.15 34.93 -25.09
N GLN A 838 -26.68 35.21 -26.30
CA GLN A 838 -26.53 34.21 -27.36
C GLN A 838 -25.52 33.15 -26.93
N GLN A 839 -25.99 31.95 -26.56
CA GLN A 839 -25.16 30.75 -26.56
C GLN A 839 -25.59 29.83 -27.69
N GLN A 840 -24.60 29.45 -28.51
CA GLN A 840 -24.71 28.49 -29.60
C GLN A 840 -25.31 27.18 -29.08
N VAL A 841 -26.55 26.87 -29.50
CA VAL A 841 -27.10 25.53 -29.37
C VAL A 841 -26.42 24.67 -30.43
N ASN A 842 -25.29 24.07 -30.06
CA ASN A 842 -24.59 23.11 -30.92
C ASN A 842 -25.47 21.87 -31.12
N ASN A 843 -25.77 21.55 -32.39
CA ASN A 843 -26.37 20.29 -32.86
C ASN A 843 -25.40 19.11 -32.62
N LEU A 844 -25.16 18.78 -31.35
CA LEU A 844 -24.39 17.61 -30.96
C LEU A 844 -25.35 16.42 -30.84
N LYS A 845 -25.26 15.48 -31.78
CA LYS A 845 -25.90 14.15 -31.69
C LYS A 845 -25.70 13.58 -30.28
N ARG A 846 -26.73 13.64 -29.43
CA ARG A 846 -26.66 13.23 -28.03
C ARG A 846 -26.54 11.71 -27.97
N THR A 847 -25.39 11.22 -27.52
CA THR A 847 -25.20 9.80 -27.26
C THR A 847 -25.53 9.52 -25.80
N PHE A 848 -26.57 8.71 -25.57
CA PHE A 848 -27.01 8.28 -24.25
C PHE A 848 -26.20 7.05 -23.81
N ASN A 849 -25.61 7.09 -22.62
CA ASN A 849 -24.82 5.98 -22.14
C ASN A 849 -25.73 4.83 -21.69
N GLN A 850 -26.81 5.10 -20.95
CA GLN A 850 -27.57 4.05 -20.31
C GLN A 850 -29.04 4.38 -20.09
N LEU A 851 -29.93 3.53 -20.60
CA LEU A 851 -31.36 3.60 -20.37
C LEU A 851 -31.85 2.29 -19.71
N ILE A 852 -32.35 2.40 -18.48
CA ILE A 852 -32.88 1.27 -17.72
C ILE A 852 -34.39 1.43 -17.60
N ILE A 853 -35.15 0.49 -18.18
CA ILE A 853 -36.62 0.49 -18.13
C ILE A 853 -37.14 -0.87 -17.64
N SER A 854 -36.37 -1.54 -16.78
CA SER A 854 -36.67 -2.86 -16.20
C SER A 854 -37.95 -2.88 -15.35
N GLU A 855 -38.58 -4.04 -15.17
CA GLU A 855 -39.75 -4.28 -14.30
C GLU A 855 -40.96 -3.33 -14.52
N ASN A 856 -41.18 -2.81 -15.73
CA ASN A 856 -42.30 -1.90 -16.02
C ASN A 856 -43.51 -2.59 -16.67
N SER A 857 -43.47 -3.92 -16.79
CA SER A 857 -44.50 -4.71 -17.51
C SER A 857 -44.68 -4.26 -18.96
N ILE A 858 -43.60 -3.81 -19.60
CA ILE A 858 -43.65 -3.24 -20.94
C ILE A 858 -43.85 -4.32 -21.99
N GLN A 859 -44.71 -4.04 -22.96
CA GLN A 859 -45.07 -4.93 -24.05
C GLN A 859 -44.42 -4.55 -25.39
N ARG A 860 -44.62 -5.41 -26.40
CA ARG A 860 -44.14 -5.24 -27.78
C ARG A 860 -44.32 -3.84 -28.39
N PRO A 861 -45.42 -3.08 -28.17
CA PRO A 861 -45.58 -1.75 -28.76
C PRO A 861 -44.42 -0.79 -28.47
N LEU A 862 -43.76 -0.90 -27.31
CA LEU A 862 -42.55 -0.11 -27.01
C LEU A 862 -41.46 -0.35 -28.05
N ILE A 863 -41.18 -1.61 -28.37
CA ILE A 863 -40.12 -1.97 -29.32
C ILE A 863 -40.44 -1.34 -30.67
N THR A 864 -41.70 -1.38 -31.10
CA THR A 864 -42.17 -0.68 -32.31
C THR A 864 -41.91 0.82 -32.24
N SER A 865 -42.22 1.48 -31.11
CA SER A 865 -41.94 2.90 -30.92
C SER A 865 -40.44 3.22 -30.93
N MET A 866 -39.59 2.43 -30.29
CA MET A 866 -38.13 2.61 -30.30
C MET A 866 -37.52 2.48 -31.69
N ILE A 867 -38.07 1.58 -32.52
CA ILE A 867 -37.68 1.42 -33.91
C ILE A 867 -38.13 2.64 -34.71
N ALA A 868 -39.39 3.06 -34.55
CA ALA A 868 -39.94 4.21 -35.25
C ALA A 868 -39.21 5.52 -34.94
N THR A 869 -38.73 5.69 -33.71
CA THR A 869 -37.96 6.89 -33.30
C THR A 869 -36.45 6.78 -33.52
N ASN A 870 -35.93 5.64 -34.00
CA ASN A 870 -34.49 5.36 -34.12
C ASN A 870 -33.70 5.43 -32.80
N ALA A 871 -34.34 5.24 -31.65
CA ALA A 871 -33.75 5.36 -30.31
C ALA A 871 -32.49 4.51 -30.09
N ILE A 872 -32.53 3.31 -30.63
CA ILE A 872 -31.51 2.27 -30.51
C ILE A 872 -30.14 2.67 -31.09
N ASN A 873 -30.09 3.73 -31.92
CA ASN A 873 -28.83 4.21 -32.50
C ASN A 873 -28.12 5.25 -31.63
N TYR A 874 -28.73 5.67 -30.52
CA TYR A 874 -28.19 6.68 -29.62
C TYR A 874 -27.85 6.12 -28.23
N ILE A 875 -28.23 4.88 -27.92
CA ILE A 875 -28.10 4.28 -26.59
C ILE A 875 -27.00 3.21 -26.58
N LYS A 876 -26.08 3.25 -25.62
CA LYS A 876 -25.02 2.22 -25.47
C LYS A 876 -25.45 1.04 -24.59
N VAL A 877 -26.10 1.31 -23.46
CA VAL A 877 -26.58 0.30 -22.51
C VAL A 877 -28.10 0.35 -22.44
N LEU A 878 -28.74 -0.76 -22.77
CA LEU A 878 -30.20 -0.88 -22.78
C LEU A 878 -30.63 -2.05 -21.90
N ASP A 879 -31.44 -1.76 -20.88
CA ASP A 879 -31.92 -2.75 -19.92
C ASP A 879 -33.45 -2.83 -19.91
N PHE A 880 -33.95 -4.02 -20.28
CA PHE A 880 -35.36 -4.39 -20.30
C PHE A 880 -35.74 -5.45 -19.26
N THR A 881 -34.86 -5.78 -18.32
CA THR A 881 -35.05 -6.89 -17.38
C THR A 881 -36.49 -7.00 -16.86
N ASP A 882 -37.06 -8.20 -16.92
CA ASP A 882 -38.38 -8.56 -16.42
C ASP A 882 -39.56 -7.77 -17.02
N ASN A 883 -39.44 -7.29 -18.26
CA ASN A 883 -40.57 -6.81 -19.06
C ASN A 883 -41.29 -7.93 -19.85
N ASP A 884 -42.48 -7.67 -20.37
CA ASP A 884 -43.30 -8.61 -21.16
C ASP A 884 -43.13 -8.36 -22.66
N LEU A 885 -41.89 -8.38 -23.15
CA LEU A 885 -41.62 -8.10 -24.56
C LEU A 885 -42.21 -9.16 -25.49
N THR A 886 -42.49 -10.36 -24.97
CA THR A 886 -42.90 -11.56 -25.71
C THR A 886 -41.86 -12.03 -26.73
N ASP A 887 -42.00 -13.26 -27.21
CA ASP A 887 -41.17 -13.76 -28.31
C ASP A 887 -41.30 -12.87 -29.57
N GLY A 888 -42.45 -12.21 -29.76
CA GLY A 888 -42.68 -11.26 -30.86
C GLY A 888 -41.82 -10.00 -30.76
N GLY A 889 -41.76 -9.36 -29.59
CA GLY A 889 -41.00 -8.14 -29.37
C GLY A 889 -39.50 -8.37 -29.37
N ILE A 890 -39.02 -9.50 -28.80
CA ILE A 890 -37.59 -9.87 -28.88
C ILE A 890 -37.14 -10.06 -30.33
N LYS A 891 -37.96 -10.71 -31.16
CA LYS A 891 -37.68 -10.87 -32.59
C LYS A 891 -37.56 -9.51 -33.30
N GLU A 892 -38.45 -8.56 -33.02
CA GLU A 892 -38.41 -7.23 -33.62
C GLU A 892 -37.21 -6.42 -33.15
N LEU A 893 -36.92 -6.44 -31.86
CA LEU A 893 -35.74 -5.82 -31.28
C LEU A 893 -34.47 -6.36 -31.94
N ALA A 894 -34.30 -7.69 -31.99
CA ALA A 894 -33.13 -8.30 -32.60
C ALA A 894 -32.98 -7.97 -34.09
N ARG A 895 -34.08 -7.87 -34.84
CA ARG A 895 -34.05 -7.43 -36.24
C ARG A 895 -33.64 -5.97 -36.38
N ALA A 896 -34.11 -5.11 -35.50
CA ALA A 896 -33.77 -3.69 -35.50
C ALA A 896 -32.31 -3.45 -35.09
N LEU A 897 -31.77 -4.30 -34.23
CA LEU A 897 -30.37 -4.24 -33.81
C LEU A 897 -29.40 -4.89 -34.80
N TYR A 898 -29.90 -5.56 -35.84
CA TYR A 898 -29.04 -6.15 -36.88
C TYR A 898 -28.16 -5.08 -37.54
N GLY A 899 -26.83 -5.22 -37.43
CA GLY A 899 -25.87 -4.22 -37.91
C GLY A 899 -25.73 -2.96 -37.03
N ASN A 900 -26.38 -2.89 -35.86
CA ASN A 900 -26.21 -1.77 -34.93
C ASN A 900 -24.78 -1.73 -34.35
N GLN A 901 -24.21 -0.53 -34.32
CA GLN A 901 -22.83 -0.26 -33.85
C GLN A 901 -22.77 0.51 -32.52
N MET A 902 -23.92 0.79 -31.90
CA MET A 902 -23.98 1.63 -30.69
C MET A 902 -24.15 0.80 -29.41
N ILE A 903 -25.05 -0.18 -29.41
CA ILE A 903 -25.37 -0.98 -28.21
C ILE A 903 -24.18 -1.87 -27.87
N THR A 904 -23.55 -1.57 -26.74
CA THR A 904 -22.47 -2.37 -26.16
C THR A 904 -22.99 -3.33 -25.10
N THR A 905 -24.11 -3.00 -24.44
CA THR A 905 -24.73 -3.87 -23.43
C THR A 905 -26.24 -3.96 -23.66
N LEU A 906 -26.72 -5.17 -23.87
CA LEU A 906 -28.15 -5.48 -23.96
C LEU A 906 -28.55 -6.42 -22.82
N ASN A 907 -29.49 -5.98 -22.00
CA ASN A 907 -30.07 -6.81 -20.95
C ASN A 907 -31.56 -7.07 -21.25
N ILE A 908 -31.88 -8.33 -21.54
CA ILE A 908 -33.22 -8.85 -21.82
C ILE A 908 -33.55 -10.03 -20.88
N ASN A 909 -32.94 -10.04 -19.69
CA ASN A 909 -33.24 -11.00 -18.63
C ASN A 909 -34.74 -11.06 -18.39
N GLY A 910 -35.31 -12.28 -18.36
CA GLY A 910 -36.71 -12.47 -18.03
C GLY A 910 -37.69 -11.82 -19.02
N CYS A 911 -37.30 -11.49 -20.26
CA CYS A 911 -38.19 -10.83 -21.24
C CYS A 911 -38.99 -11.78 -22.14
N PHE A 912 -38.60 -13.06 -22.25
CA PHE A 912 -39.29 -14.03 -23.10
C PHE A 912 -40.65 -14.41 -22.51
N ARG A 913 -41.69 -14.45 -23.36
CA ARG A 913 -43.06 -14.84 -22.97
C ARG A 913 -43.72 -15.54 -24.16
N GLY A 914 -44.28 -16.72 -23.92
CA GLY A 914 -44.97 -17.53 -24.93
C GLY A 914 -44.84 -19.02 -24.66
N SER A 915 -45.57 -19.84 -25.43
CA SER A 915 -45.32 -21.28 -25.47
C SER A 915 -44.15 -21.60 -26.41
N PRO A 916 -43.40 -22.70 -26.16
CA PRO A 916 -42.44 -23.21 -27.13
C PRO A 916 -43.12 -23.43 -28.49
N GLY A 917 -42.59 -22.83 -29.56
CA GLY A 917 -43.22 -22.90 -30.88
C GLY A 917 -42.56 -21.99 -31.92
N LYS A 918 -43.24 -21.81 -33.06
CA LYS A 918 -42.70 -21.12 -34.26
C LYS A 918 -42.24 -19.68 -33.99
N GLN A 919 -42.90 -18.94 -33.10
CA GLN A 919 -42.51 -17.56 -32.77
C GLN A 919 -41.22 -17.51 -31.93
N ARG A 920 -41.08 -18.38 -30.93
CA ARG A 920 -39.86 -18.53 -30.14
C ARG A 920 -38.66 -18.86 -31.03
N SER A 921 -38.80 -19.83 -31.93
CA SER A 921 -37.74 -20.18 -32.88
C SER A 921 -37.33 -18.99 -33.75
N LYS A 922 -38.30 -18.20 -34.22
CA LYS A 922 -38.02 -16.97 -35.00
C LYS A 922 -37.31 -15.89 -34.18
N ALA A 923 -37.65 -15.72 -32.91
CA ALA A 923 -36.96 -14.80 -32.01
C ALA A 923 -35.50 -15.21 -31.78
N ILE A 924 -35.26 -16.49 -31.48
CA ILE A 924 -33.91 -17.00 -31.28
C ILE A 924 -33.06 -16.90 -32.55
N LEU A 925 -33.63 -17.21 -33.71
CA LEU A 925 -32.93 -17.01 -34.99
C LEU A 925 -32.57 -15.54 -35.24
N ALA A 926 -33.49 -14.61 -34.95
CA ALA A 926 -33.20 -13.18 -35.07
C ALA A 926 -32.08 -12.72 -34.12
N LEU A 927 -32.09 -13.19 -32.86
CA LEU A 927 -31.02 -12.93 -31.89
C LEU A 927 -29.68 -13.52 -32.34
N SER A 928 -29.69 -14.74 -32.89
CA SER A 928 -28.50 -15.42 -33.43
C SER A 928 -27.87 -14.59 -34.55
N ASN A 929 -28.70 -14.11 -35.49
CA ASN A 929 -28.24 -13.25 -36.58
C ASN A 929 -27.68 -11.92 -36.06
N TYR A 930 -28.32 -11.32 -35.05
CA TYR A 930 -27.83 -10.09 -34.43
C TYR A 930 -26.42 -10.29 -33.83
N ILE A 931 -26.22 -11.29 -32.97
CA ILE A 931 -24.92 -11.50 -32.31
C ILE A 931 -23.80 -11.90 -33.27
N SER A 932 -24.12 -12.55 -34.40
CA SER A 932 -23.13 -12.86 -35.43
C SER A 932 -22.78 -11.64 -36.30
N SER A 933 -23.68 -10.66 -36.42
CA SER A 933 -23.46 -9.44 -37.22
C SER A 933 -22.90 -8.26 -36.42
N SER A 934 -23.02 -8.27 -35.08
CA SER A 934 -22.71 -7.11 -34.26
C SER A 934 -21.21 -6.88 -34.10
N SER A 935 -20.76 -5.66 -34.43
CA SER A 935 -19.39 -5.20 -34.19
C SER A 935 -19.20 -4.49 -32.83
N ALA A 936 -20.30 -4.20 -32.11
CA ALA A 936 -20.26 -3.35 -30.90
C ALA A 936 -20.68 -4.06 -29.60
N LEU A 937 -21.51 -5.11 -29.68
CA LEU A 937 -22.08 -5.75 -28.49
C LEU A 937 -20.99 -6.47 -27.67
N GLN A 938 -20.73 -5.97 -26.46
CA GLN A 938 -19.76 -6.53 -25.52
C GLN A 938 -20.40 -7.36 -24.41
N GLN A 939 -21.64 -7.06 -24.05
CA GLN A 939 -22.36 -7.76 -22.97
C GLN A 939 -23.80 -8.08 -23.39
N LEU A 940 -24.18 -9.34 -23.24
CA LEU A 940 -25.55 -9.79 -23.45
C LEU A 940 -26.02 -10.56 -22.21
N LEU A 941 -27.05 -10.04 -21.57
CA LEU A 941 -27.68 -10.68 -20.42
C LEU A 941 -29.08 -11.11 -20.87
N MET A 942 -29.34 -12.41 -20.85
CA MET A 942 -30.61 -12.97 -21.30
C MET A 942 -31.13 -14.09 -20.39
N ARG A 943 -30.80 -14.07 -19.10
CA ARG A 943 -31.25 -15.03 -18.09
C ARG A 943 -32.73 -15.36 -18.22
N GLY A 944 -33.07 -16.64 -18.22
CA GLY A 944 -34.45 -17.11 -18.18
C GLY A 944 -35.13 -16.76 -16.85
N GLY A 945 -36.41 -16.40 -16.94
CA GLY A 945 -37.22 -16.09 -15.77
C GLY A 945 -37.68 -17.35 -15.02
N GLN A 946 -38.34 -17.15 -13.87
CA GLN A 946 -38.78 -18.23 -12.98
C GLN A 946 -39.97 -19.04 -13.52
N LYS A 947 -40.75 -18.48 -14.45
CA LYS A 947 -41.92 -19.15 -15.02
C LYS A 947 -41.53 -19.98 -16.24
N THR A 948 -42.15 -21.15 -16.42
CA THR A 948 -41.84 -22.09 -17.51
C THR A 948 -42.00 -21.49 -18.91
N ASN A 949 -42.93 -20.54 -19.07
CA ASN A 949 -43.14 -19.82 -20.33
C ASN A 949 -42.05 -18.76 -20.65
N GLN A 950 -41.09 -18.53 -19.76
CA GLN A 950 -39.97 -17.59 -19.92
C GLN A 950 -38.63 -18.29 -20.22
N GLN A 951 -38.62 -19.62 -20.11
CA GLN A 951 -37.43 -20.46 -20.28
C GLN A 951 -37.34 -20.92 -21.73
N LEU A 952 -36.15 -20.84 -22.33
CA LEU A 952 -35.95 -21.18 -23.73
C LEU A 952 -35.82 -22.70 -23.96
N GLN A 953 -35.44 -23.46 -22.93
CA GLN A 953 -35.21 -24.89 -23.01
C GLN A 953 -34.32 -25.24 -24.21
N ARG A 954 -34.68 -26.26 -25.01
CA ARG A 954 -33.92 -26.65 -26.20
C ARG A 954 -33.97 -25.62 -27.34
N CYS A 955 -34.91 -24.67 -27.33
CA CYS A 955 -34.98 -23.65 -28.39
C CYS A 955 -33.78 -22.70 -28.40
N ILE A 956 -32.97 -22.64 -27.33
CA ILE A 956 -31.76 -21.81 -27.27
C ILE A 956 -30.61 -22.36 -28.12
N ILE A 957 -30.64 -23.64 -28.52
CA ILE A 957 -29.52 -24.32 -29.19
C ILE A 957 -29.00 -23.56 -30.44
N PRO A 958 -29.84 -23.05 -31.36
CA PRO A 958 -29.35 -22.27 -32.51
C PRO A 958 -28.55 -21.03 -32.09
N PHE A 959 -28.97 -20.33 -31.03
CA PHE A 959 -28.24 -19.20 -30.49
C PHE A 959 -26.89 -19.64 -29.90
N LEU A 960 -26.86 -20.73 -29.13
CA LEU A 960 -25.61 -21.27 -28.60
C LEU A 960 -24.61 -21.60 -29.72
N LEU A 961 -25.07 -22.20 -30.82
CA LEU A 961 -24.23 -22.53 -31.97
C LEU A 961 -23.69 -21.29 -32.69
N SER A 962 -24.46 -20.20 -32.76
CA SER A 962 -23.98 -18.95 -33.37
C SER A 962 -22.85 -18.25 -32.61
N LEU A 963 -22.65 -18.54 -31.32
CA LEU A 963 -21.58 -17.96 -30.50
C LEU A 963 -20.17 -18.25 -31.05
N GLY A 964 -19.99 -19.34 -31.80
CA GLY A 964 -18.70 -19.66 -32.43
C GLY A 964 -18.23 -18.60 -33.42
N ASN A 965 -19.15 -17.84 -34.01
CA ASN A 965 -18.88 -16.79 -34.99
C ASN A 965 -19.02 -15.36 -34.41
N THR A 966 -19.07 -15.23 -33.09
CA THR A 966 -19.15 -13.94 -32.40
C THR A 966 -17.76 -13.52 -31.94
N HIS A 967 -17.35 -12.28 -32.23
CA HIS A 967 -15.98 -11.80 -31.98
C HIS A 967 -15.88 -10.64 -30.99
N THR A 968 -17.01 -10.04 -30.59
CA THR A 968 -17.07 -8.80 -29.80
C THR A 968 -17.61 -9.02 -28.39
N LEU A 969 -18.45 -10.04 -28.21
CA LEU A 969 -19.11 -10.36 -26.96
C LEU A 969 -18.10 -10.87 -25.93
N LYS A 970 -17.95 -10.14 -24.84
CA LYS A 970 -17.05 -10.46 -23.71
C LYS A 970 -17.79 -11.11 -22.55
N LYS A 971 -19.01 -10.67 -22.26
CA LYS A 971 -19.84 -11.19 -21.15
C LYS A 971 -21.17 -11.74 -21.66
N LEU A 972 -21.48 -12.97 -21.28
CA LEU A 972 -22.75 -13.62 -21.62
C LEU A 972 -23.39 -14.24 -20.38
N ASP A 973 -24.65 -13.88 -20.12
CA ASP A 973 -25.51 -14.56 -19.15
C ASP A 973 -26.67 -15.25 -19.84
N ILE A 974 -26.66 -16.59 -19.78
CA ILE A 974 -27.69 -17.49 -20.32
C ILE A 974 -28.21 -18.41 -19.22
N SER A 975 -28.12 -17.99 -17.95
CA SER A 975 -28.64 -18.73 -16.80
C SER A 975 -30.16 -18.90 -16.86
N GLY A 976 -30.71 -19.87 -16.13
CA GLY A 976 -32.17 -19.94 -15.92
C GLY A 976 -33.01 -20.42 -17.10
N HIS A 977 -32.46 -21.03 -18.15
CA HIS A 977 -33.23 -21.46 -19.33
C HIS A 977 -33.63 -22.93 -19.36
N GLN A 978 -33.20 -23.75 -18.39
CA GLN A 978 -33.45 -25.19 -18.37
C GLN A 978 -33.06 -25.90 -19.69
N MET A 979 -31.91 -25.52 -20.27
CA MET A 979 -31.48 -26.06 -21.57
C MET A 979 -31.05 -27.53 -21.52
N GLY A 980 -30.70 -28.03 -20.33
CA GLY A 980 -30.25 -29.39 -20.08
C GLY A 980 -28.90 -29.73 -20.73
N SER A 981 -28.49 -31.00 -20.60
CA SER A 981 -27.25 -31.51 -21.21
C SER A 981 -27.14 -31.25 -22.73
N PRO A 982 -28.21 -31.32 -23.56
CA PRO A 982 -28.12 -30.98 -24.98
C PRO A 982 -27.70 -29.53 -25.24
N GLY A 983 -28.21 -28.58 -24.44
CA GLY A 983 -27.79 -27.18 -24.51
C GLY A 983 -26.31 -27.01 -24.13
N ALA A 984 -25.86 -27.66 -23.05
CA ALA A 984 -24.46 -27.64 -22.64
C ALA A 984 -23.52 -28.22 -23.71
N VAL A 985 -23.93 -29.28 -24.42
CA VAL A 985 -23.15 -29.84 -25.55
C VAL A 985 -23.05 -28.86 -26.71
N ALA A 986 -24.14 -28.18 -27.07
CA ALA A 986 -24.12 -27.15 -28.10
C ALA A 986 -23.21 -25.98 -27.72
N LEU A 987 -23.32 -25.50 -26.48
CA LEU A 987 -22.45 -24.45 -25.93
C LEU A 987 -20.98 -24.86 -25.95
N ALA A 988 -20.64 -26.08 -25.53
CA ALA A 988 -19.27 -26.58 -25.53
C ALA A 988 -18.65 -26.58 -26.94
N LYS A 989 -19.42 -26.95 -27.98
CA LYS A 989 -18.95 -26.88 -29.37
C LYS A 989 -18.59 -25.46 -29.80
N SER A 990 -19.40 -24.48 -29.40
CA SER A 990 -19.18 -23.07 -29.75
C SER A 990 -18.04 -22.42 -28.97
N ILE A 991 -17.87 -22.77 -27.69
CA ILE A 991 -16.78 -22.26 -26.83
C ILE A 991 -15.40 -22.59 -27.41
N ILE A 992 -15.25 -23.74 -28.06
CA ILE A 992 -13.97 -24.13 -28.69
C ILE A 992 -13.57 -23.12 -29.78
N LEU A 993 -14.54 -22.61 -30.54
CA LEU A 993 -14.32 -21.69 -31.65
C LEU A 993 -14.31 -20.23 -31.20
N ASN A 994 -15.06 -19.89 -30.15
CA ASN A 994 -15.19 -18.52 -29.70
C ASN A 994 -13.88 -18.00 -29.08
N THR A 995 -13.47 -16.81 -29.49
CA THR A 995 -12.23 -16.16 -29.03
C THR A 995 -12.47 -14.83 -28.30
N SER A 996 -13.73 -14.48 -28.02
CA SER A 996 -14.10 -13.17 -27.47
C SER A 996 -14.62 -13.21 -26.04
N ILE A 997 -15.37 -14.26 -25.68
CA ILE A 997 -16.05 -14.36 -24.39
C ILE A 997 -15.01 -14.59 -23.30
N SER A 998 -15.02 -13.71 -22.30
CA SER A 998 -14.18 -13.78 -21.10
C SER A 998 -14.97 -14.14 -19.84
N SER A 999 -16.27 -13.81 -19.77
CA SER A 999 -17.13 -14.06 -18.61
C SER A 999 -18.43 -14.72 -19.05
N LEU A 1000 -18.68 -15.94 -18.55
CA LEU A 1000 -19.79 -16.79 -18.96
C LEU A 1000 -20.61 -17.27 -17.75
N ILE A 1001 -21.90 -16.95 -17.73
CA ILE A 1001 -22.82 -17.31 -16.63
C ILE A 1001 -23.87 -18.29 -17.16
N ILE A 1002 -23.90 -19.51 -16.60
CA ILE A 1002 -24.72 -20.64 -17.10
C ILE A 1002 -25.50 -21.39 -16.02
N ASP A 1003 -25.59 -20.87 -14.79
CA ASP A 1003 -26.28 -21.56 -13.69
C ASP A 1003 -27.80 -21.70 -13.94
N ASN A 1004 -28.48 -22.55 -13.16
CA ASN A 1004 -29.92 -22.79 -13.23
C ASN A 1004 -30.40 -23.23 -14.63
N ASN A 1005 -29.63 -24.07 -15.30
CA ASN A 1005 -29.91 -24.58 -16.64
C ASN A 1005 -30.19 -26.08 -16.67
N THR A 1006 -30.29 -26.72 -15.50
CA THR A 1006 -30.45 -28.17 -15.34
C THR A 1006 -29.33 -28.93 -16.05
N ILE A 1007 -28.10 -28.38 -16.02
CA ILE A 1007 -26.93 -29.01 -16.65
C ILE A 1007 -26.55 -30.23 -15.82
N GLY A 1008 -26.62 -31.41 -16.43
CA GLY A 1008 -26.18 -32.66 -15.80
C GLY A 1008 -24.67 -32.84 -15.82
N THR A 1009 -24.19 -33.89 -15.14
CA THR A 1009 -22.77 -34.29 -15.11
C THR A 1009 -22.16 -34.44 -16.51
N ILE A 1010 -22.94 -34.96 -17.47
CA ILE A 1010 -22.55 -35.09 -18.90
C ILE A 1010 -22.34 -33.71 -19.55
N GLY A 1011 -23.21 -32.73 -19.25
CA GLY A 1011 -23.08 -31.38 -19.76
C GLY A 1011 -21.81 -30.69 -19.27
N TYR A 1012 -21.53 -30.75 -17.96
CA TYR A 1012 -20.28 -30.22 -17.40
C TYR A 1012 -19.03 -30.93 -17.89
N ALA A 1013 -19.10 -32.24 -18.16
CA ALA A 1013 -17.98 -32.96 -18.75
C ALA A 1013 -17.62 -32.43 -20.16
N ASN A 1014 -18.61 -32.05 -20.95
CA ASN A 1014 -18.41 -31.41 -22.26
C ASN A 1014 -17.86 -29.99 -22.14
N ILE A 1015 -18.39 -29.17 -21.24
CA ILE A 1015 -17.89 -27.81 -20.97
C ILE A 1015 -16.42 -27.86 -20.51
N LYS A 1016 -16.08 -28.80 -19.63
CA LYS A 1016 -14.70 -29.02 -19.19
C LYS A 1016 -13.78 -29.40 -20.37
N ASN A 1017 -14.26 -30.23 -21.30
CA ASN A 1017 -13.48 -30.60 -22.48
C ASN A 1017 -13.29 -29.43 -23.45
N SER A 1018 -14.28 -28.54 -23.61
CA SER A 1018 -14.13 -27.33 -24.42
C SER A 1018 -13.18 -26.32 -23.79
N LEU A 1019 -13.25 -26.10 -22.47
CA LEU A 1019 -12.34 -25.20 -21.74
C LEU A 1019 -10.87 -25.64 -21.77
N LYS A 1020 -10.60 -26.94 -21.98
CA LYS A 1020 -9.23 -27.42 -22.23
C LYS A 1020 -8.61 -26.71 -23.44
N GLN A 1021 -9.39 -26.45 -24.49
CA GLN A 1021 -8.95 -25.85 -25.76
C GLN A 1021 -9.23 -24.34 -25.85
N ASN A 1022 -10.14 -23.80 -25.03
CA ASN A 1022 -10.44 -22.38 -25.00
C ASN A 1022 -9.55 -21.65 -23.98
N TYR A 1023 -8.90 -20.56 -24.42
CA TYR A 1023 -7.99 -19.75 -23.61
C TYR A 1023 -8.54 -18.36 -23.24
N THR A 1024 -9.81 -18.09 -23.60
CA THR A 1024 -10.38 -16.74 -23.51
C THR A 1024 -11.30 -16.57 -22.32
N ILE A 1025 -12.05 -17.62 -21.95
CA ILE A 1025 -12.96 -17.58 -20.79
C ILE A 1025 -12.11 -17.56 -19.51
N LYS A 1026 -12.18 -16.45 -18.77
CA LYS A 1026 -11.47 -16.23 -17.51
C LYS A 1026 -12.40 -16.39 -16.30
N GLU A 1027 -13.69 -16.15 -16.48
CA GLU A 1027 -14.70 -16.17 -15.43
C GLU A 1027 -15.87 -17.07 -15.81
N MET A 1028 -16.17 -18.05 -14.95
CA MET A 1028 -17.38 -18.84 -15.02
C MET A 1028 -17.82 -19.15 -13.59
N PRO A 1029 -18.84 -18.46 -13.04
CA PRO A 1029 -19.27 -18.65 -11.66
C PRO A 1029 -19.68 -20.10 -11.38
N ILE A 1030 -19.47 -20.56 -10.14
CA ILE A 1030 -19.89 -21.89 -9.70
C ILE A 1030 -21.41 -22.00 -9.85
N PRO A 1031 -21.92 -23.01 -10.58
CA PRO A 1031 -23.35 -23.12 -10.87
C PRO A 1031 -24.10 -23.77 -9.70
N PHE A 1032 -24.36 -22.98 -8.67
CA PHE A 1032 -24.94 -23.44 -7.40
C PHE A 1032 -26.30 -24.13 -7.58
N PHE A 1033 -27.20 -23.57 -8.38
CA PHE A 1033 -28.55 -24.13 -8.55
C PHE A 1033 -28.49 -25.48 -9.26
N ASP A 1034 -27.72 -25.60 -10.34
CA ASP A 1034 -27.59 -26.88 -11.06
C ASP A 1034 -26.92 -27.94 -10.18
N LEU A 1035 -25.90 -27.57 -9.41
CA LEU A 1035 -25.25 -28.48 -8.47
C LEU A 1035 -26.22 -28.93 -7.38
N SER A 1036 -26.99 -28.01 -6.78
CA SER A 1036 -27.98 -28.34 -5.77
C SER A 1036 -29.03 -29.33 -6.29
N LEU A 1037 -29.50 -29.15 -7.53
CA LEU A 1037 -30.42 -30.07 -8.19
C LEU A 1037 -29.80 -31.44 -8.46
N ILE A 1038 -28.53 -31.50 -8.88
CA ILE A 1038 -27.83 -32.76 -9.04
C ILE A 1038 -27.77 -33.47 -7.68
N PHE A 1039 -27.37 -32.79 -6.60
CA PHE A 1039 -27.25 -33.38 -5.27
C PHE A 1039 -28.60 -33.79 -4.64
N GLN A 1040 -29.71 -33.11 -5.00
CA GLN A 1040 -31.04 -33.42 -4.48
C GLN A 1040 -31.75 -34.54 -5.28
N ASN A 1041 -31.67 -34.52 -6.61
CA ASN A 1041 -32.40 -35.46 -7.46
C ASN A 1041 -31.73 -36.82 -7.59
N SER A 1042 -30.46 -36.92 -7.22
CA SER A 1042 -29.76 -38.19 -7.18
C SER A 1042 -29.64 -38.64 -5.73
N GLY A 1043 -29.99 -39.89 -5.45
CA GLY A 1043 -29.27 -40.66 -4.44
C GLY A 1043 -27.83 -40.88 -4.89
N ALA A 1044 -27.11 -39.81 -5.25
CA ALA A 1044 -25.83 -39.86 -5.93
C ALA A 1044 -24.91 -40.71 -5.09
N SER A 1045 -24.53 -41.87 -5.62
CA SER A 1045 -23.46 -42.64 -5.02
C SER A 1045 -22.27 -41.71 -4.82
N LEU A 1046 -21.50 -41.92 -3.75
CA LEU A 1046 -20.30 -41.15 -3.43
C LEU A 1046 -19.38 -40.95 -4.67
N ILE A 1047 -19.44 -41.87 -5.63
CA ILE A 1047 -18.71 -41.87 -6.90
C ILE A 1047 -19.13 -40.72 -7.82
N GLU A 1048 -20.43 -40.44 -7.99
CA GLU A 1048 -20.90 -39.36 -8.86
C GLU A 1048 -20.57 -37.98 -8.28
N GLN A 1049 -20.67 -37.83 -6.95
CA GLN A 1049 -20.27 -36.61 -6.25
C GLN A 1049 -18.77 -36.36 -6.40
N LYS A 1050 -17.94 -37.40 -6.22
CA LYS A 1050 -16.49 -37.34 -6.46
C LYS A 1050 -16.17 -36.97 -7.91
N LYS A 1051 -16.88 -37.56 -8.88
CA LYS A 1051 -16.71 -37.27 -10.32
C LYS A 1051 -17.06 -35.82 -10.64
N LEU A 1052 -18.18 -35.31 -10.12
CA LEU A 1052 -18.60 -33.92 -10.32
C LEU A 1052 -17.63 -32.92 -9.67
N ARG A 1053 -17.19 -33.18 -8.44
CA ARG A 1053 -16.17 -32.36 -7.76
C ARG A 1053 -14.86 -32.32 -8.55
N SER A 1054 -14.42 -33.47 -9.07
CA SER A 1054 -13.24 -33.54 -9.94
C SER A 1054 -13.42 -32.75 -11.25
N LEU A 1055 -14.62 -32.78 -11.84
CA LEU A 1055 -14.92 -32.00 -13.04
C LEU A 1055 -14.86 -30.49 -12.78
N LEU A 1056 -15.49 -30.02 -11.70
CA LEU A 1056 -15.49 -28.60 -11.33
C LEU A 1056 -14.09 -28.09 -11.03
N LEU A 1057 -13.28 -28.85 -10.29
CA LEU A 1057 -11.89 -28.49 -10.01
C LEU A 1057 -11.05 -28.38 -11.29
N LYS A 1058 -11.28 -29.25 -12.28
CA LYS A 1058 -10.61 -29.14 -13.59
C LYS A 1058 -11.06 -27.90 -14.36
N ILE A 1059 -12.36 -27.55 -14.30
CA ILE A 1059 -12.87 -26.32 -14.90
C ILE A 1059 -12.19 -25.11 -14.25
N GLU A 1060 -12.17 -25.04 -12.92
CA GLU A 1060 -11.51 -23.98 -12.16
C GLU A 1060 -10.03 -23.83 -12.52
N ASN A 1061 -9.30 -24.95 -12.66
CA ASN A 1061 -7.91 -24.93 -13.11
C ASN A 1061 -7.75 -24.32 -14.52
N TYR A 1062 -8.64 -24.62 -15.46
CA TYR A 1062 -8.59 -24.01 -16.81
C TYR A 1062 -8.91 -22.52 -16.78
N LEU A 1063 -9.83 -22.08 -15.91
CA LEU A 1063 -10.14 -20.66 -15.71
C LEU A 1063 -8.96 -19.92 -15.08
N SER A 1064 -8.35 -20.50 -14.04
CA SER A 1064 -7.16 -19.95 -13.38
C SER A 1064 -5.98 -19.82 -14.34
N ARG A 1065 -5.75 -20.84 -15.21
CA ARG A 1065 -4.79 -20.76 -16.32
C ARG A 1065 -5.07 -19.53 -17.19
N ASN A 1066 -6.32 -19.35 -17.62
CA ASN A 1066 -6.69 -18.23 -18.49
C ASN A 1066 -6.63 -16.86 -17.78
N GLN A 1067 -6.72 -16.80 -16.45
CA GLN A 1067 -6.52 -15.58 -15.66
C GLN A 1067 -5.04 -15.20 -15.52
N SER A 1068 -4.15 -16.20 -15.51
CA SER A 1068 -2.70 -15.99 -15.45
C SER A 1068 -2.05 -15.59 -16.79
N LEU A 1069 -2.76 -15.81 -17.90
CA LEU A 1069 -2.43 -15.35 -19.25
C LEU A 1069 -3.02 -13.95 -19.50
#